data_AF-A0AAV6TYZ7-F1
#
_entry.id   AF-A0AAV6TYZ7-F1
#
_cell.length_a   1.000
_cell.length_b   1.000
_cell.length_c   1.000
_cell.angle_alpha   90.00
_cell.angle_beta   90.00
_cell.angle_gamma   90.00
#
_symmetry.space_group_name_H-M   'P 1'
#
loop_
_entity.id
_entity.type
_entity.pdbx_description
1 polymer ?
#
loop_
_entity_poly.entity_id
_entity_poly.type
_entity_poly.pdbx_seq_one_letter_code
_entity_poly.pdbx_strand_id
1 'polypeptide(L)'
;MASKLQVLPKAFSAIQRVNTEELARLSEAEIRPLLPCLVRMALCAPLDQTYDWAQKRKVILQLLSGIEVVNSLVALLSIDFHALEVDVRKEQQRCRLGPSAGESALIPMLSNGLALEFERSDAARRLRLFLSELLSVMAQVKDGNVEEIQNAELFESVVYLDEIADVLCIAQAELPGLLCIPDIAEALLHIPNGIYLLCRLVVNSPDSFQEVCTTLITNGDKQEEDSPLGKTRIQALRVLCQMNLSEILSVRAKAVEFCHMPGLAILLTLDYCRVKQESFVNHNSVVGDLVAFISGLLLGSDDKVRNWFGQYFRNCQKKADSEANPTDLLREELLERLKNLVLFSIDHHNLPDAKVVQASSLLRLYCALRGIGGLRFNEEEVNLLLQLLTSHPPPSPAGIRFVSLGLCMLLACPSLLSTPEQERRATDWIQWLLREESHFGSTSGVNASFGEMLLLIAIHFHSNQMSSITELVFSTLGMRIPIRSNNLARMKTIFTQEIFTDQIVTAHAVKVPVTKNLSRNVTGFLPVHCIHQLLKSRAFTKYKVPIKDWIYKQICCTIPPLHPVLPPLIEVYVNSVLTPSSKGSVDTTNEPITEEEILAVFSQSVFMPQGNQHKVEEAKSSSLTSQLLLLYYLLLYEDTRLSNMKTILASERKVKRYSPQFIAKIPVFHLIQQAQKDQQQFAGLFSPLLRLLTTHYPHLCLVQSWLNDEEGTDLVLRNSRVTLRGWPEGGFSKESLAVCFI
;
A
#
# COMPACT_ATOMS: atom_id res chain seq x y z
N MET A 1 41.34 -10.02 3.96
CA MET A 1 41.21 -9.12 5.13
C MET A 1 39.96 -9.37 5.96
N ALA A 2 38.84 -9.85 5.39
CA ALA A 2 37.57 -10.07 6.11
C ALA A 2 37.61 -11.07 7.30
N SER A 3 38.55 -12.02 7.32
CA SER A 3 38.61 -13.08 8.35
C SER A 3 39.19 -12.64 9.71
N LYS A 4 39.87 -11.48 9.79
CA LYS A 4 40.43 -10.96 11.06
C LYS A 4 39.48 -10.03 11.82
N LEU A 5 38.34 -9.67 11.23
CA LEU A 5 37.46 -8.58 11.72
C LEU A 5 36.31 -9.04 12.61
N GLN A 6 36.02 -10.34 12.71
CA GLN A 6 34.73 -10.80 13.22
C GLN A 6 34.81 -11.35 14.64
N VAL A 7 34.28 -10.57 15.57
CA VAL A 7 33.76 -11.11 16.84
C VAL A 7 32.57 -12.00 16.49
N LEU A 8 32.64 -13.28 16.83
CA LEU A 8 31.57 -14.22 16.53
C LEU A 8 30.34 -13.98 17.42
N PRO A 9 29.12 -14.26 16.93
CA PRO A 9 27.89 -14.09 17.72
C PRO A 9 27.90 -14.85 19.05
N LYS A 10 28.50 -16.05 19.04
CA LYS A 10 28.65 -16.88 20.23
C LYS A 10 29.53 -16.22 21.28
N ALA A 11 30.64 -15.62 20.86
CA ALA A 11 31.56 -14.91 21.75
C ALA A 11 30.89 -13.67 22.36
N PHE A 12 30.16 -12.87 21.55
CA PHE A 12 29.41 -11.71 22.04
C PHE A 12 28.31 -12.11 23.03
N SER A 13 27.52 -13.15 22.74
CA SER A 13 26.47 -13.61 23.65
C SER A 13 27.04 -14.16 24.96
N ALA A 14 28.17 -14.86 24.90
CA ALA A 14 28.84 -15.42 26.06
C ALA A 14 29.37 -14.32 27.00
N ILE A 15 29.97 -13.25 26.47
CA ILE A 15 30.41 -12.12 27.30
C ILE A 15 29.24 -11.30 27.83
N GLN A 16 28.21 -11.03 27.02
CA GLN A 16 27.03 -10.24 27.41
C GLN A 16 26.27 -10.87 28.58
N ARG A 17 26.18 -12.20 28.61
CA ARG A 17 25.53 -12.95 29.70
C ARG A 17 26.49 -13.41 30.80
N VAL A 18 27.79 -13.17 30.60
CA VAL A 18 28.86 -13.68 31.46
C VAL A 18 28.74 -15.20 31.65
N ASN A 19 28.52 -15.91 30.55
CA ASN A 19 28.38 -17.37 30.52
C ASN A 19 29.75 -18.05 30.48
N THR A 20 30.26 -18.43 31.64
CA THR A 20 31.60 -19.02 31.79
C THR A 20 31.76 -20.38 31.11
N GLU A 21 30.68 -21.14 30.91
CA GLU A 21 30.75 -22.43 30.21
C GLU A 21 30.98 -22.26 28.70
N GLU A 22 30.29 -21.29 28.09
CA GLU A 22 30.48 -20.96 26.68
C GLU A 22 31.82 -20.29 26.44
N LEU A 23 32.24 -19.38 27.33
CA LEU A 23 33.56 -18.75 27.27
C LEU A 23 34.70 -19.78 27.32
N ALA A 24 34.56 -20.85 28.10
CA ALA A 24 35.56 -21.90 28.20
C ALA A 24 35.67 -22.81 26.96
N ARG A 25 34.66 -22.78 26.08
CA ARG A 25 34.66 -23.54 24.81
C ARG A 25 35.25 -22.74 23.64
N LEU A 26 35.49 -21.45 23.82
CA LEU A 26 36.06 -20.59 22.79
C LEU A 26 37.55 -20.89 22.61
N SER A 27 38.01 -20.81 21.37
CA SER A 27 39.43 -20.85 21.03
C SER A 27 40.14 -19.56 21.47
N GLU A 28 41.47 -19.61 21.59
CA GLU A 28 42.28 -18.44 21.98
C GLU A 28 42.07 -17.24 21.05
N ALA A 29 41.89 -17.48 19.74
CA ALA A 29 41.58 -16.44 18.76
C ALA A 29 40.21 -15.77 18.98
N GLU A 30 39.21 -16.53 19.43
CA GLU A 30 37.87 -16.04 19.76
C GLU A 30 37.82 -15.32 21.12
N ILE A 31 38.72 -15.68 22.04
CA ILE A 31 38.88 -15.03 23.34
C ILE A 31 39.66 -13.72 23.22
N ARG A 32 40.61 -13.61 22.28
CA ARG A 32 41.46 -12.43 22.08
C ARG A 32 40.70 -11.09 22.06
N PRO A 33 39.52 -10.97 21.41
CA PRO A 33 38.65 -9.80 21.49
C PRO A 33 38.12 -9.40 22.85
N LEU A 34 37.93 -10.37 23.74
CA LEU A 34 37.27 -10.21 25.03
C LEU A 34 38.26 -9.93 26.17
N LEU A 35 39.57 -10.06 25.92
CA LEU A 35 40.59 -10.01 26.95
C LEU A 35 40.56 -8.73 27.81
N PRO A 36 40.42 -7.50 27.26
CA PRO A 36 40.38 -6.31 28.10
C PRO A 36 39.27 -6.35 29.16
N CYS A 37 38.06 -6.76 28.77
CA CYS A 37 36.93 -6.90 29.69
C CYS A 37 37.14 -8.06 30.67
N LEU A 38 37.57 -9.23 30.20
CA LEU A 38 37.81 -10.40 31.07
C LEU A 38 38.90 -10.13 32.12
N VAL A 39 39.98 -9.45 31.76
CA VAL A 39 41.05 -9.07 32.69
C VAL A 39 40.52 -8.08 33.73
N ARG A 40 39.72 -7.07 33.34
CA ARG A 40 39.09 -6.15 34.29
C ARG A 40 38.12 -6.86 35.23
N MET A 41 37.26 -7.74 34.71
CA MET A 41 36.35 -8.56 35.50
C MET A 41 37.10 -9.44 36.52
N ALA A 42 38.29 -9.92 36.15
CA ALA A 42 39.11 -10.77 37.00
C ALA A 42 39.91 -10.00 38.06
N LEU A 43 40.44 -8.82 37.73
CA LEU A 43 41.41 -8.10 38.56
C LEU A 43 40.84 -6.89 39.31
N CYS A 44 39.87 -6.18 38.74
CA CYS A 44 39.25 -5.03 39.41
C CYS A 44 38.35 -5.50 40.57
N ALA A 45 38.12 -4.60 41.54
CA ALA A 45 37.26 -4.89 42.68
C ALA A 45 35.83 -5.19 42.18
N PRO A 46 35.27 -6.38 42.48
CA PRO A 46 33.97 -6.75 41.95
C PRO A 46 32.87 -5.99 42.68
N LEU A 47 31.90 -5.49 41.90
CA LEU A 47 30.68 -4.89 42.44
C LEU A 47 29.75 -5.94 43.08
N ASP A 48 29.82 -7.17 42.58
CA ASP A 48 29.08 -8.33 43.08
C ASP A 48 29.97 -9.19 44.00
N GLN A 49 29.51 -9.47 45.21
CA GLN A 49 30.20 -10.32 46.19
C GLN A 49 29.52 -11.68 46.39
N THR A 50 28.58 -12.05 45.51
CA THR A 50 27.88 -13.33 45.58
C THR A 50 28.81 -14.54 45.36
N TYR A 51 28.41 -15.68 45.92
CA TYR A 51 29.13 -16.94 45.75
C TYR A 51 29.18 -17.41 44.28
N ASP A 52 28.11 -17.18 43.53
CA ASP A 52 28.02 -17.47 42.09
C ASP A 52 29.08 -16.68 41.29
N TRP A 53 29.22 -15.38 41.57
CA TRP A 53 30.26 -14.56 40.96
C TRP A 53 31.68 -15.02 41.34
N ALA A 54 31.91 -15.40 42.60
CA ALA A 54 33.20 -15.92 43.03
C ALA A 54 33.60 -17.21 42.28
N GLN A 55 32.63 -18.07 41.94
CA GLN A 55 32.87 -19.24 41.08
C GLN A 55 33.17 -18.83 39.63
N LYS A 56 32.37 -17.94 39.05
CA LYS A 56 32.59 -17.43 37.69
C LYS A 56 33.94 -16.76 37.52
N ARG A 57 34.36 -15.94 38.49
CA ARG A 57 35.67 -15.28 38.53
C ARG A 57 36.83 -16.27 38.54
N LYS A 58 36.71 -17.40 39.25
CA LYS A 58 37.74 -18.46 39.23
C LYS A 58 37.90 -19.07 37.85
N VAL A 59 36.79 -19.34 37.16
CA VAL A 59 36.82 -19.87 35.79
C VAL A 59 37.46 -18.85 34.85
N ILE A 60 37.10 -17.57 34.94
CA ILE A 60 37.71 -16.51 34.13
C ILE A 60 39.23 -16.43 34.39
N LEU A 61 39.69 -16.48 35.64
CA LEU A 61 41.12 -16.48 35.97
C LEU A 61 41.86 -17.70 35.38
N GLN A 62 41.23 -18.86 35.35
CA GLN A 62 41.78 -20.05 34.69
C GLN A 62 41.89 -19.85 33.17
N LEU A 63 40.89 -19.23 32.54
CA LEU A 63 40.92 -18.94 31.10
C LEU A 63 42.02 -17.94 30.72
N LEU A 64 42.29 -16.97 31.59
CA LEU A 64 43.36 -15.98 31.38
C LEU A 64 44.76 -16.56 31.64
N SER A 65 44.86 -17.69 32.34
CA SER A 65 46.15 -18.30 32.66
C SER A 65 46.81 -18.89 31.42
N GLY A 66 48.05 -18.47 31.14
CA GLY A 66 48.81 -18.92 29.97
C GLY A 66 48.73 -18.02 28.73
N ILE A 67 47.94 -16.94 28.76
CA ILE A 67 47.88 -15.95 27.67
C ILE A 67 48.86 -14.81 27.96
N GLU A 68 49.92 -14.68 27.15
CA GLU A 68 50.99 -13.68 27.38
C GLU A 68 50.48 -12.23 27.34
N VAL A 69 49.51 -11.94 26.46
CA VAL A 69 48.90 -10.61 26.29
C VAL A 69 48.20 -10.13 27.56
N VAL A 70 47.81 -11.02 28.47
CA VAL A 70 47.21 -10.60 29.75
C VAL A 70 48.19 -9.76 30.57
N ASN A 71 49.49 -10.04 30.51
CA ASN A 71 50.50 -9.27 31.24
C ASN A 71 50.59 -7.82 30.76
N SER A 72 50.45 -7.57 29.46
CA SER A 72 50.44 -6.20 28.93
C SER A 72 49.16 -5.45 29.32
N LEU A 73 48.01 -6.15 29.37
CA LEU A 73 46.75 -5.58 29.88
C LEU A 73 46.83 -5.25 31.38
N VAL A 74 47.45 -6.10 32.19
CA VAL A 74 47.68 -5.83 33.62
C VAL A 74 48.57 -4.60 33.80
N ALA A 75 49.60 -4.45 32.96
CA ALA A 75 50.45 -3.26 32.97
C ALA A 75 49.67 -1.98 32.65
N LEU A 76 48.71 -2.03 31.71
CA LEU A 76 47.81 -0.91 31.41
C LEU A 76 46.85 -0.57 32.57
N LEU A 77 46.33 -1.58 33.29
CA LEU A 77 45.47 -1.35 34.45
C LEU A 77 46.22 -0.81 35.69
N SER A 78 47.55 -0.95 35.72
CA SER A 78 48.38 -0.49 36.84
C SER A 78 48.74 1.00 36.76
N ILE A 79 48.26 1.72 35.74
CA ILE A 79 48.52 3.15 35.52
C ILE A 79 47.70 4.00 36.51
N ASP A 80 48.25 5.13 36.95
CA ASP A 80 47.51 6.14 37.71
C ASP A 80 46.52 6.90 36.80
N PHE A 81 45.30 6.39 36.73
CA PHE A 81 44.22 6.99 35.92
C PHE A 81 43.75 8.34 36.48
N HIS A 82 43.97 8.65 37.76
CA HIS A 82 43.57 9.94 38.31
C HIS A 82 44.46 11.07 37.79
N ALA A 83 45.77 10.86 37.80
CA ALA A 83 46.72 11.80 37.19
C ALA A 83 46.46 11.95 35.68
N LEU A 84 46.22 10.82 34.99
CA LEU A 84 45.93 10.83 33.55
C LEU A 84 44.64 11.59 33.22
N GLU A 85 43.59 11.45 34.01
CA GLU A 85 42.30 12.13 33.81
C GLU A 85 42.47 13.67 33.81
N VAL A 86 43.35 14.20 34.67
CA VAL A 86 43.67 15.64 34.72
C VAL A 86 44.37 16.08 33.44
N ASP A 87 45.32 15.29 32.93
CA ASP A 87 46.05 15.62 31.70
C ASP A 87 45.13 15.54 30.47
N VAL A 88 44.23 14.54 30.41
CA VAL A 88 43.23 14.41 29.34
C VAL A 88 42.26 15.59 29.33
N ARG A 89 41.82 16.09 30.49
CA ARG A 89 40.95 17.28 30.56
C ARG A 89 41.64 18.53 29.99
N LYS A 90 42.93 18.72 30.31
CA LYS A 90 43.72 19.83 29.74
C LYS A 90 43.84 19.71 28.22
N GLU A 91 44.09 18.50 27.73
CA GLU A 91 44.20 18.23 26.30
C GLU A 91 42.87 18.45 25.56
N GLN A 92 41.74 18.00 26.12
CA GLN A 92 40.41 18.28 25.56
C GLN A 92 40.12 19.78 25.47
N GLN A 93 40.53 20.56 26.48
CA GLN A 93 40.40 22.02 26.44
C GLN A 93 41.28 22.65 25.36
N ARG A 94 42.51 22.13 25.17
CA ARG A 94 43.41 22.55 24.10
C ARG A 94 42.81 22.29 22.72
N CYS A 95 42.30 21.07 22.48
CA CYS A 95 41.67 20.70 21.21
C CYS A 95 40.48 21.62 20.87
N ARG A 96 39.70 22.08 21.86
CA ARG A 96 38.60 23.06 21.65
C ARG A 96 39.07 24.48 21.32
N LEU A 97 40.28 24.86 21.74
CA LEU A 97 40.83 26.21 21.53
C LEU A 97 41.68 26.30 20.24
N GLY A 98 41.86 25.19 19.53
CA GLY A 98 42.60 25.10 18.27
C GLY A 98 44.13 24.98 18.43
N PRO A 99 44.87 24.82 17.32
CA PRO A 99 46.31 24.54 17.32
C PRO A 99 47.21 25.64 17.93
N SER A 100 46.65 26.83 18.21
CA SER A 100 47.37 27.96 18.83
C SER A 100 47.47 27.87 20.37
N ALA A 101 46.93 26.83 21.00
CA ALA A 101 46.70 26.75 22.45
C ALA A 101 47.83 26.12 23.30
N GLY A 102 49.08 26.07 22.81
CA GLY A 102 50.26 25.62 23.57
C GLY A 102 50.67 24.15 23.37
N GLU A 103 51.69 23.71 24.09
CA GLU A 103 52.23 22.33 24.05
C GLU A 103 51.21 21.30 24.58
N SER A 104 51.20 20.09 24.03
CA SER A 104 50.28 19.02 24.44
C SER A 104 50.57 18.58 25.88
N ALA A 105 49.52 18.43 26.68
CA ALA A 105 49.63 17.92 28.05
C ALA A 105 49.90 16.40 28.09
N LEU A 106 49.60 15.70 27.00
CA LEU A 106 49.75 14.24 26.88
C LEU A 106 51.07 13.84 26.22
N ILE A 107 51.55 14.64 25.27
CA ILE A 107 52.74 14.32 24.46
C ILE A 107 53.78 15.45 24.54
N PRO A 108 54.95 15.23 25.15
CA PRO A 108 56.09 16.13 24.96
C PRO A 108 56.62 16.01 23.52
N MET A 109 57.06 17.12 22.92
CA MET A 109 57.53 17.25 21.51
C MET A 109 58.00 15.93 20.86
N LEU A 110 57.24 15.47 19.85
CA LEU A 110 57.51 14.24 19.11
C LEU A 110 58.80 14.38 18.28
N SER A 111 59.65 13.36 18.36
CA SER A 111 60.92 13.29 17.63
C SER A 111 60.83 12.40 16.38
N ASN A 112 59.91 11.43 16.39
CA ASN A 112 59.64 10.50 15.30
C ASN A 112 58.11 10.38 15.05
N GLY A 113 57.70 9.62 14.03
CA GLY A 113 56.29 9.29 13.78
C GLY A 113 55.61 8.57 14.95
N LEU A 114 54.30 8.73 15.08
CA LEU A 114 53.50 8.26 16.22
C LEU A 114 53.58 6.74 16.37
N ALA A 115 53.61 5.99 15.26
CA ALA A 115 53.68 4.54 15.30
C ALA A 115 55.02 4.02 15.84
N LEU A 116 56.13 4.67 15.49
CA LEU A 116 57.47 4.29 15.97
C LEU A 116 57.68 4.66 17.45
N GLU A 117 57.12 5.80 17.88
CA GLU A 117 57.15 6.17 19.29
C GLU A 117 56.24 5.24 20.12
N PHE A 118 55.11 4.79 19.59
CA PHE A 118 54.24 3.82 20.25
C PHE A 118 54.95 2.49 20.52
N GLU A 119 55.67 1.97 19.54
CA GLU A 119 56.43 0.71 19.65
C GLU A 119 57.46 0.76 20.79
N ARG A 120 58.22 1.85 20.87
CA ARG A 120 59.33 2.03 21.83
C ARG A 120 58.88 2.46 23.24
N SER A 121 57.60 2.74 23.41
CA SER A 121 57.03 3.29 24.63
C SER A 121 56.57 2.21 25.62
N ASP A 122 56.57 2.54 26.90
CA ASP A 122 55.94 1.77 27.96
C ASP A 122 54.41 1.95 27.97
N ALA A 123 53.70 1.13 28.77
CA ALA A 123 52.23 1.10 28.79
C ALA A 123 51.59 2.49 29.05
N ALA A 124 52.17 3.28 29.96
CA ALA A 124 51.69 4.62 30.30
C ALA A 124 51.86 5.61 29.14
N ARG A 125 53.02 5.62 28.46
CA ARG A 125 53.24 6.50 27.31
C ARG A 125 52.44 6.06 26.08
N ARG A 126 52.27 4.75 25.83
CA ARG A 126 51.38 4.23 24.78
C ARG A 126 49.94 4.73 24.94
N LEU A 127 49.42 4.69 26.16
CA LEU A 127 48.08 5.19 26.49
C LEU A 127 47.95 6.71 26.23
N ARG A 128 48.95 7.50 26.60
CA ARG A 128 48.98 8.96 26.34
C ARG A 128 49.05 9.31 24.85
N LEU A 129 49.90 8.61 24.09
CA LEU A 129 50.02 8.77 22.64
C LEU A 129 48.67 8.47 21.95
N PHE A 130 48.06 7.34 22.30
CA PHE A 130 46.74 6.94 21.80
C PHE A 130 45.65 7.99 22.11
N LEU A 131 45.58 8.46 23.36
CA LEU A 131 44.57 9.43 23.77
C LEU A 131 44.72 10.76 23.05
N SER A 132 45.94 11.24 22.81
CA SER A 132 46.16 12.48 22.07
C SER A 132 45.61 12.41 20.65
N GLU A 133 45.88 11.32 19.93
CA GLU A 133 45.41 11.14 18.56
C GLU A 133 43.88 10.92 18.51
N LEU A 134 43.32 10.10 19.41
CA LEU A 134 41.88 9.88 19.50
C LEU A 134 41.13 11.20 19.77
N LEU A 135 41.59 12.01 20.74
CA LEU A 135 40.96 13.28 21.06
C LEU A 135 41.09 14.31 19.93
N SER A 136 42.19 14.27 19.19
CA SER A 136 42.37 15.08 17.98
C SER A 136 41.33 14.71 16.92
N VAL A 137 41.16 13.43 16.63
CA VAL A 137 40.13 12.96 15.67
C VAL A 137 38.73 13.34 16.16
N MET A 138 38.42 13.10 17.43
CA MET A 138 37.12 13.47 18.01
C MET A 138 36.83 14.98 17.92
N ALA A 139 37.85 15.83 18.08
CA ALA A 139 37.70 17.28 17.93
C ALA A 139 37.47 17.68 16.46
N GLN A 140 38.25 17.13 15.54
CA GLN A 140 38.10 17.39 14.10
C GLN A 140 36.72 16.99 13.56
N VAL A 141 36.18 15.86 14.04
CA VAL A 141 34.82 15.41 13.69
C VAL A 141 33.75 16.35 14.24
N LYS A 142 33.93 16.90 15.46
CA LYS A 142 33.01 17.87 16.05
C LYS A 142 33.01 19.22 15.31
N ASP A 143 34.16 19.63 14.79
CA ASP A 143 34.32 20.89 14.05
C ASP A 143 33.93 20.78 12.57
N GLY A 144 33.60 19.59 12.07
CA GLY A 144 33.17 19.33 10.69
C GLY A 144 34.30 19.37 9.65
N ASN A 145 35.56 19.34 10.08
CA ASN A 145 36.73 19.42 9.20
C ASN A 145 37.14 18.02 8.72
N VAL A 146 36.31 17.42 7.86
CA VAL A 146 36.38 15.98 7.51
C VAL A 146 37.48 15.66 6.47
N GLU A 147 37.92 16.63 5.67
CA GLU A 147 38.92 16.41 4.61
C GLU A 147 40.35 16.18 5.14
N GLU A 148 40.64 16.54 6.40
CA GLU A 148 41.98 16.49 7.02
C GLU A 148 42.22 15.28 7.95
N ILE A 149 41.27 14.36 8.13
CA ILE A 149 41.43 13.16 9.00
C ILE A 149 42.46 12.15 8.40
N GLN A 150 43.11 12.50 7.29
CA GLN A 150 44.00 11.63 6.50
C GLN A 150 45.34 11.25 7.16
N ASN A 151 45.63 11.64 8.41
CA ASN A 151 46.93 11.38 9.05
C ASN A 151 46.81 10.71 10.43
N ALA A 152 45.90 9.74 10.58
CA ALA A 152 45.79 8.93 11.79
C ALA A 152 46.79 7.74 11.75
N GLU A 153 48.10 8.05 11.79
CA GLU A 153 49.21 7.10 11.60
C GLU A 153 49.10 5.85 12.49
N LEU A 154 48.69 6.01 13.76
CA LEU A 154 48.57 4.89 14.69
C LEU A 154 47.41 3.97 14.30
N PHE A 155 46.27 4.55 13.95
CA PHE A 155 45.05 3.81 13.62
C PHE A 155 45.10 3.12 12.24
N GLU A 156 45.98 3.58 11.35
CA GLU A 156 46.26 2.93 10.06
C GLU A 156 47.18 1.71 10.20
N SER A 157 48.00 1.65 11.27
CA SER A 157 48.95 0.56 11.48
C SER A 157 48.25 -0.78 11.79
N VAL A 158 48.21 -1.66 10.80
CA VAL A 158 47.64 -3.02 10.92
C VAL A 158 48.41 -3.89 11.91
N VAL A 159 49.69 -3.60 12.16
CA VAL A 159 50.54 -4.39 13.07
C VAL A 159 50.14 -4.17 14.53
N TYR A 160 49.85 -2.92 14.90
CA TYR A 160 49.53 -2.54 16.29
C TYR A 160 48.03 -2.53 16.59
N LEU A 161 47.18 -2.85 15.60
CA LEU A 161 45.73 -2.70 15.70
C LEU A 161 45.10 -3.44 16.91
N ASP A 162 45.63 -4.62 17.23
CA ASP A 162 45.17 -5.41 18.38
C ASP A 162 45.57 -4.80 19.73
N GLU A 163 46.78 -4.23 19.83
CA GLU A 163 47.23 -3.50 21.03
C GLU A 163 46.49 -2.16 21.17
N ILE A 164 46.24 -1.46 20.06
CA ILE A 164 45.46 -0.22 20.03
C ILE A 164 44.02 -0.49 20.49
N ALA A 165 43.42 -1.60 20.05
CA ALA A 165 42.08 -2.00 20.51
C ALA A 165 42.04 -2.25 22.01
N ASP A 166 43.08 -2.88 22.56
CA ASP A 166 43.19 -3.15 23.99
C ASP A 166 43.36 -1.87 24.81
N VAL A 167 44.23 -0.95 24.36
CA VAL A 167 44.42 0.37 24.94
C VAL A 167 43.12 1.17 24.90
N LEU A 168 42.39 1.16 23.77
CA LEU A 168 41.08 1.80 23.63
C LEU A 168 40.07 1.28 24.66
N CYS A 169 39.95 -0.05 24.80
CA CYS A 169 38.98 -0.66 25.71
C CYS A 169 39.31 -0.34 27.18
N ILE A 170 40.59 -0.39 27.58
CA ILE A 170 41.00 -0.03 28.94
C ILE A 170 40.81 1.47 29.19
N ALA A 171 41.26 2.32 28.26
CA ALA A 171 41.12 3.77 28.36
C ALA A 171 39.67 4.19 28.55
N GLN A 172 38.76 3.70 27.70
CA GLN A 172 37.35 4.03 27.78
C GLN A 172 36.75 3.61 29.11
N ALA A 173 37.13 2.45 29.61
CA ALA A 173 36.47 1.85 30.75
C ALA A 173 37.01 2.34 32.10
N GLU A 174 38.22 2.92 32.14
CA GLU A 174 38.79 3.63 33.30
C GLU A 174 38.53 5.15 33.26
N LEU A 175 38.25 5.73 32.07
CA LEU A 175 37.90 7.15 31.90
C LEU A 175 36.49 7.38 31.30
N PRO A 176 35.43 6.74 31.83
CA PRO A 176 34.10 6.76 31.20
C PRO A 176 33.47 8.17 31.14
N GLY A 177 33.82 9.07 32.07
CA GLY A 177 33.31 10.44 32.10
C GLY A 177 33.91 11.38 31.04
N LEU A 178 35.03 10.99 30.41
CA LEU A 178 35.70 11.78 29.37
C LEU A 178 35.57 11.14 27.97
N LEU A 179 35.41 9.82 27.94
CA LEU A 179 35.40 8.99 26.74
C LEU A 179 34.01 8.34 26.55
N CYS A 180 33.06 9.13 26.09
CA CYS A 180 31.72 8.64 25.75
C CYS A 180 31.80 7.69 24.56
N ILE A 181 31.32 6.45 24.71
CA ILE A 181 31.34 5.43 23.65
C ILE A 181 30.64 5.91 22.36
N PRO A 182 29.49 6.61 22.40
CA PRO A 182 28.85 7.08 21.17
C PRO A 182 29.67 8.12 20.40
N ASP A 183 30.35 9.03 21.10
CA ASP A 183 31.23 10.03 20.47
C ASP A 183 32.46 9.35 19.84
N ILE A 184 33.01 8.33 20.51
CA ILE A 184 34.10 7.52 19.96
C ILE A 184 33.62 6.75 18.72
N ALA A 185 32.41 6.20 18.75
CA ALA A 185 31.86 5.45 17.63
C ALA A 185 31.76 6.31 16.36
N GLU A 186 31.30 7.56 16.46
CA GLU A 186 31.31 8.50 15.31
C GLU A 186 32.73 8.80 14.85
N ALA A 187 33.66 9.09 15.76
CA ALA A 187 35.05 9.37 15.41
C ALA A 187 35.71 8.21 14.66
N LEU A 188 35.44 6.97 15.07
CA LEU A 188 35.96 5.77 14.43
C LEU A 188 35.41 5.57 13.01
N LEU A 189 34.23 6.08 12.64
CA LEU A 189 33.70 5.93 11.28
C LEU A 189 34.56 6.63 10.21
N HIS A 190 35.36 7.62 10.60
CA HIS A 190 36.23 8.36 9.69
C HIS A 190 37.59 7.69 9.47
N ILE A 191 37.88 6.59 10.17
CA ILE A 191 39.18 5.92 10.17
C ILE A 191 39.09 4.58 9.41
N PRO A 192 40.09 4.20 8.58
CA PRO A 192 40.06 2.98 7.77
C PRO A 192 39.80 1.68 8.55
N ASN A 193 40.42 1.51 9.72
CA ASN A 193 40.25 0.35 10.60
C ASN A 193 39.22 0.59 11.73
N GLY A 194 38.45 1.68 11.68
CA GLY A 194 37.60 2.08 12.78
C GLY A 194 36.43 1.12 13.06
N ILE A 195 35.89 0.43 12.05
CA ILE A 195 34.84 -0.59 12.25
C ILE A 195 35.37 -1.75 13.13
N TYR A 196 36.64 -2.15 12.95
CA TYR A 196 37.27 -3.17 13.79
C TYR A 196 37.32 -2.72 15.25
N LEU A 197 37.86 -1.52 15.47
CA LEU A 197 38.01 -0.93 16.80
C LEU A 197 36.65 -0.72 17.47
N LEU A 198 35.62 -0.33 16.70
CA LEU A 198 34.26 -0.20 17.19
C LEU A 198 33.69 -1.55 17.65
N CYS A 199 33.88 -2.62 16.88
CA CYS A 199 33.45 -3.96 17.28
C CYS A 199 34.16 -4.42 18.56
N ARG A 200 35.47 -4.14 18.68
CA ARG A 200 36.26 -4.42 19.88
C ARG A 200 35.79 -3.62 21.08
N LEU A 201 35.45 -2.35 20.90
CA LEU A 201 34.93 -1.50 21.96
C LEU A 201 33.57 -2.02 22.47
N VAL A 202 32.65 -2.29 21.56
CA VAL A 202 31.29 -2.74 21.90
C VAL A 202 31.28 -4.15 22.50
N VAL A 203 32.16 -5.07 22.08
CA VAL A 203 32.23 -6.40 22.72
C VAL A 203 32.76 -6.33 24.16
N ASN A 204 33.63 -5.36 24.48
CA ASN A 204 34.17 -5.17 25.82
C ASN A 204 33.24 -4.35 26.74
N SER A 205 32.26 -3.65 26.16
CA SER A 205 31.16 -2.95 26.86
C SER A 205 29.80 -3.30 26.24
N PRO A 206 29.29 -4.55 26.39
CA PRO A 206 28.07 -5.00 25.69
C PRO A 206 26.81 -4.16 25.95
N ASP A 207 26.71 -3.51 27.11
CA ASP A 207 25.57 -2.67 27.49
C ASP A 207 25.43 -1.43 26.60
N SER A 208 26.52 -0.95 25.99
CA SER A 208 26.51 0.22 25.12
C SER A 208 26.00 -0.07 23.71
N PHE A 209 25.73 -1.35 23.37
CA PHE A 209 25.33 -1.75 22.01
C PHE A 209 24.13 -0.95 21.48
N GLN A 210 23.06 -0.86 22.27
CA GLN A 210 21.84 -0.16 21.86
C GLN A 210 22.06 1.33 21.69
N GLU A 211 22.82 1.93 22.60
CA GLU A 211 23.13 3.36 22.59
C GLU A 211 23.96 3.71 21.35
N VAL A 212 25.02 2.93 21.08
CA VAL A 212 25.87 3.09 19.89
C VAL A 212 25.05 2.96 18.61
N CYS A 213 24.27 1.89 18.47
CA CYS A 213 23.42 1.72 17.28
C CYS A 213 22.42 2.86 17.11
N THR A 214 21.81 3.33 18.20
CA THR A 214 20.83 4.42 18.17
C THR A 214 21.48 5.75 17.77
N THR A 215 22.65 6.07 18.31
CA THR A 215 23.40 7.29 17.97
C THR A 215 23.85 7.28 16.51
N LEU A 216 24.44 6.16 16.05
CA LEU A 216 24.83 6.01 14.65
C LEU A 216 23.64 6.15 13.70
N ILE A 217 22.44 5.67 14.09
CA ILE A 217 21.22 5.86 13.30
C ILE A 217 20.74 7.30 13.31
N THR A 218 20.80 7.96 14.47
CA THR A 218 20.29 9.33 14.64
C THR A 218 21.15 10.35 13.91
N ASN A 219 22.47 10.13 13.85
CA ASN A 219 23.43 10.99 13.17
C ASN A 219 23.56 10.69 11.67
N GLY A 220 22.93 9.62 11.17
CA GLY A 220 22.87 9.33 9.74
C GLY A 220 21.81 10.18 9.04
N ASP A 221 22.21 11.33 8.46
CA ASP A 221 21.26 12.20 7.76
C ASP A 221 20.62 11.48 6.55
N LYS A 222 19.39 11.89 6.18
CA LYS A 222 18.56 11.31 5.13
C LYS A 222 19.20 11.34 3.74
N GLN A 223 20.19 12.23 3.53
CA GLN A 223 20.87 12.42 2.25
C GLN A 223 22.29 11.83 2.22
N GLU A 224 22.84 11.40 3.36
CA GLU A 224 24.22 10.95 3.47
C GLU A 224 24.43 9.49 3.03
N GLU A 225 23.38 8.72 2.72
CA GLU A 225 23.52 7.29 2.42
C GLU A 225 24.44 6.98 1.22
N ASP A 226 24.50 7.90 0.24
CA ASP A 226 25.39 7.78 -0.91
C ASP A 226 26.82 8.27 -0.65
N SER A 227 27.03 9.00 0.46
CA SER A 227 28.35 9.45 0.84
C SER A 227 29.20 8.26 1.30
N PRO A 228 30.54 8.34 1.14
CA PRO A 228 31.43 7.28 1.64
C PRO A 228 31.25 7.05 3.14
N LEU A 229 31.01 8.11 3.92
CA LEU A 229 30.74 8.02 5.35
C LEU A 229 29.43 7.28 5.64
N GLY A 230 28.36 7.58 4.90
CA GLY A 230 27.07 6.89 5.03
C GLY A 230 27.19 5.39 4.72
N LYS A 231 27.96 5.01 3.70
CA LYS A 231 28.26 3.60 3.40
C LYS A 231 29.05 2.94 4.55
N THR A 232 30.06 3.61 5.08
CA THR A 232 30.84 3.11 6.23
C THR A 232 29.97 2.95 7.47
N ARG A 233 29.06 3.90 7.74
CA ARG A 233 28.09 3.86 8.85
C ARG A 233 27.13 2.69 8.72
N ILE A 234 26.56 2.47 7.54
CA ILE A 234 25.72 1.29 7.25
C ILE A 234 26.50 0.00 7.46
N GLN A 235 27.74 -0.06 6.96
CA GLN A 235 28.60 -1.23 7.13
C GLN A 235 28.92 -1.49 8.60
N ALA A 236 29.22 -0.45 9.38
CA ALA A 236 29.47 -0.55 10.83
C ALA A 236 28.25 -1.12 11.57
N LEU A 237 27.06 -0.55 11.33
CA LEU A 237 25.80 -1.03 11.92
C LEU A 237 25.51 -2.49 11.53
N ARG A 238 25.79 -2.86 10.27
CA ARG A 238 25.64 -4.23 9.80
C ARG A 238 26.58 -5.21 10.50
N VAL A 239 27.86 -4.85 10.66
CA VAL A 239 28.85 -5.71 11.36
C VAL A 239 28.50 -5.83 12.85
N LEU A 240 28.06 -4.75 13.51
CA LEU A 240 27.57 -4.81 14.89
C LEU A 240 26.36 -5.74 15.02
N CYS A 241 25.41 -5.66 14.10
CA CYS A 241 24.24 -6.55 14.05
C CYS A 241 24.63 -8.01 13.75
N GLN A 242 25.66 -8.27 12.95
CA GLN A 242 26.21 -9.62 12.74
C GLN A 242 26.87 -10.16 14.01
N MET A 243 27.49 -9.30 14.82
CA MET A 243 28.03 -9.65 16.13
C MET A 243 26.92 -9.94 17.17
N ASN A 244 25.80 -9.22 17.13
CA ASN A 244 24.65 -9.45 18.02
C ASN A 244 23.35 -9.71 17.24
N LEU A 245 23.13 -10.97 16.86
CA LEU A 245 22.00 -11.37 16.02
C LEU A 245 20.62 -11.15 16.66
N SER A 246 20.52 -11.13 18.00
CA SER A 246 19.24 -10.92 18.69
C SER A 246 18.67 -9.51 18.49
N GLU A 247 19.54 -8.53 18.22
CA GLU A 247 19.14 -7.11 18.17
C GLU A 247 18.89 -6.61 16.75
N ILE A 248 19.06 -7.43 15.71
CA ILE A 248 18.84 -7.05 14.31
C ILE A 248 17.46 -6.39 14.11
N LEU A 249 16.41 -6.98 14.70
CA LEU A 249 15.05 -6.46 14.57
C LEU A 249 14.84 -5.14 15.33
N SER A 250 15.52 -4.96 16.46
CA SER A 250 15.47 -3.74 17.26
C SER A 250 16.14 -2.58 16.51
N VAL A 251 17.35 -2.81 16.00
CA VAL A 251 18.09 -1.82 15.20
C VAL A 251 17.34 -1.48 13.91
N ARG A 252 16.75 -2.48 13.24
CA ARG A 252 15.87 -2.26 12.08
C ARG A 252 14.67 -1.39 12.44
N ALA A 253 14.02 -1.63 13.57
CA ALA A 253 12.88 -0.84 14.02
C ALA A 253 13.29 0.62 14.29
N LYS A 254 14.47 0.85 14.88
CA LYS A 254 15.02 2.20 15.08
C LYS A 254 15.29 2.94 13.77
N ALA A 255 15.86 2.28 12.76
CA ALA A 255 16.05 2.89 11.44
C ALA A 255 14.72 3.36 10.82
N VAL A 256 13.65 2.57 10.96
CA VAL A 256 12.30 2.91 10.48
C VAL A 256 11.66 4.03 11.31
N GLU A 257 11.76 3.97 12.64
CA GLU A 257 11.24 4.98 13.58
C GLU A 257 11.76 6.38 13.25
N PHE A 258 13.08 6.50 13.04
CA PHE A 258 13.70 7.76 12.71
C PHE A 258 13.57 8.14 11.21
N CYS A 259 13.21 7.19 10.35
CA CYS A 259 13.24 7.32 8.89
C CYS A 259 14.63 7.70 8.37
N HIS A 260 15.67 7.00 8.81
CA HIS A 260 17.05 7.16 8.35
C HIS A 260 17.59 5.85 7.77
N MET A 261 18.52 5.96 6.82
CA MET A 261 19.20 4.82 6.17
C MET A 261 18.25 3.68 5.71
N PRO A 262 17.36 3.94 4.76
CA PRO A 262 16.43 2.93 4.23
C PRO A 262 17.13 1.69 3.65
N GLY A 263 18.34 1.82 3.08
CA GLY A 263 19.13 0.67 2.65
C GLY A 263 19.59 -0.22 3.79
N LEU A 264 19.91 0.34 4.97
CA LEU A 264 20.19 -0.44 6.17
C LEU A 264 18.97 -1.29 6.57
N ALA A 265 17.76 -0.73 6.54
CA ALA A 265 16.55 -1.48 6.88
C ALA A 265 16.33 -2.68 5.93
N ILE A 266 16.68 -2.55 4.66
CA ILE A 266 16.68 -3.64 3.68
C ILE A 266 17.76 -4.67 4.04
N LEU A 267 19.01 -4.24 4.20
CA LEU A 267 20.15 -5.13 4.50
C LEU A 267 19.95 -5.94 5.78
N LEU A 268 19.50 -5.30 6.86
CA LEU A 268 19.19 -5.98 8.13
C LEU A 268 18.05 -7.00 7.98
N THR A 269 17.06 -6.71 7.14
CA THR A 269 15.97 -7.67 6.87
C THR A 269 16.48 -8.88 6.09
N LEU A 270 17.36 -8.66 5.10
CA LEU A 270 17.99 -9.75 4.34
C LEU A 270 18.90 -10.60 5.22
N ASP A 271 19.74 -9.97 6.05
CA ASP A 271 20.62 -10.66 7.00
C ASP A 271 19.80 -11.50 7.99
N TYR A 272 18.71 -10.96 8.52
CA TYR A 272 17.79 -11.70 9.39
C TYR A 272 17.16 -12.92 8.69
N CYS A 273 16.79 -12.79 7.41
CA CYS A 273 16.24 -13.90 6.63
C CYS A 273 17.27 -15.02 6.47
N ARG A 274 18.53 -14.69 6.20
CA ARG A 274 19.63 -15.66 6.05
C ARG A 274 19.88 -16.43 7.36
N VAL A 275 19.93 -15.73 8.49
CA VAL A 275 20.08 -16.36 9.83
C VAL A 275 18.93 -17.33 10.14
N LYS A 276 17.70 -16.99 9.75
CA LYS A 276 16.54 -17.88 9.90
C LYS A 276 16.57 -19.09 8.98
N GLN A 277 17.08 -18.96 7.75
CA GLN A 277 17.21 -20.07 6.81
C GLN A 277 18.21 -21.12 7.30
N GLU A 278 19.31 -20.70 7.94
CA GLU A 278 20.31 -21.61 8.52
C GLU A 278 19.79 -22.37 9.74
N SER A 279 18.81 -21.81 10.47
CA SER A 279 18.28 -22.40 11.72
C SER A 279 17.00 -23.21 11.52
N PHE A 280 16.21 -22.98 10.46
CA PHE A 280 14.97 -23.71 10.20
C PHE A 280 14.86 -24.19 8.74
N VAL A 281 14.86 -25.52 8.55
CA VAL A 281 14.64 -26.22 7.27
C VAL A 281 13.20 -26.05 6.72
N ASN A 282 12.32 -25.33 7.43
CA ASN A 282 10.93 -25.15 7.04
C ASN A 282 10.77 -24.02 6.00
N HIS A 283 10.91 -24.39 4.72
CA HIS A 283 10.60 -23.58 3.53
C HIS A 283 9.16 -23.01 3.46
N ASN A 284 8.30 -23.33 4.44
CA ASN A 284 6.94 -22.82 4.53
C ASN A 284 6.77 -21.56 5.39
N SER A 285 7.70 -21.22 6.29
CA SER A 285 7.53 -20.08 7.23
C SER A 285 8.37 -18.84 6.90
N VAL A 286 9.46 -19.00 6.14
CA VAL A 286 10.46 -17.94 5.88
C VAL A 286 9.94 -16.87 4.88
N VAL A 287 8.85 -17.17 4.17
CA VAL A 287 8.32 -16.33 3.09
C VAL A 287 7.58 -15.09 3.63
N GLY A 288 7.08 -15.13 4.86
CA GLY A 288 6.21 -14.09 5.43
C GLY A 288 6.92 -12.80 5.85
N ASP A 289 8.09 -12.87 6.49
CA ASP A 289 8.64 -11.73 7.24
C ASP A 289 9.17 -10.62 6.32
N LEU A 290 10.00 -10.95 5.32
CA LEU A 290 10.49 -9.97 4.33
C LEU A 290 9.33 -9.33 3.57
N VAL A 291 8.43 -10.14 3.00
CA VAL A 291 7.33 -9.64 2.17
C VAL A 291 6.38 -8.80 3.02
N ALA A 292 6.04 -9.23 4.24
CA ALA A 292 5.20 -8.47 5.15
C ALA A 292 5.86 -7.16 5.60
N PHE A 293 7.15 -7.19 5.93
CA PHE A 293 7.89 -6.01 6.36
C PHE A 293 7.98 -4.97 5.25
N ILE A 294 8.47 -5.33 4.06
CA ILE A 294 8.57 -4.37 2.93
C ILE A 294 7.19 -3.91 2.48
N SER A 295 6.19 -4.80 2.46
CA SER A 295 4.80 -4.39 2.20
C SER A 295 4.28 -3.43 3.26
N GLY A 296 4.65 -3.61 4.53
CA GLY A 296 4.31 -2.70 5.62
C GLY A 296 4.94 -1.31 5.47
N LEU A 297 6.19 -1.23 4.99
CA LEU A 297 6.84 0.06 4.70
C LEU A 297 6.16 0.82 3.56
N LEU A 298 5.64 0.11 2.55
CA LEU A 298 5.03 0.72 1.36
C LEU A 298 3.52 0.92 1.46
N LEU A 299 2.81 0.05 2.18
CA LEU A 299 1.34 0.01 2.26
C LEU A 299 0.82 0.31 3.67
N GLY A 300 1.71 0.62 4.61
CA GLY A 300 1.37 1.01 5.97
C GLY A 300 0.59 2.32 6.04
N SER A 301 -0.03 2.54 7.20
CA SER A 301 -0.80 3.75 7.51
C SER A 301 0.07 5.00 7.72
N ASP A 302 1.36 4.82 8.01
CA ASP A 302 2.29 5.92 8.24
C ASP A 302 2.79 6.54 6.92
N ASP A 303 2.29 7.75 6.62
CA ASP A 303 2.65 8.51 5.43
C ASP A 303 4.13 8.92 5.41
N LYS A 304 4.74 9.19 6.57
CA LYS A 304 6.15 9.59 6.67
C LYS A 304 7.04 8.42 6.24
N VAL A 305 6.79 7.24 6.79
CA VAL A 305 7.54 6.01 6.46
C VAL A 305 7.36 5.64 4.99
N ARG A 306 6.13 5.69 4.47
CA ARG A 306 5.83 5.36 3.08
C ARG A 306 6.53 6.28 2.09
N ASN A 307 6.51 7.59 2.36
CA ASN A 307 7.18 8.58 1.51
C ASN A 307 8.70 8.44 1.58
N TRP A 308 9.26 8.24 2.77
CA TRP A 308 10.68 8.01 2.98
C TRP A 308 11.19 6.81 2.19
N PHE A 309 10.59 5.63 2.39
CA PHE A 309 11.03 4.41 1.72
C PHE A 309 10.73 4.45 0.21
N GLY A 310 9.56 4.96 -0.19
CA GLY A 310 9.19 5.09 -1.60
C GLY A 310 10.03 6.11 -2.38
N GLN A 311 10.51 7.18 -1.73
CA GLN A 311 11.44 8.14 -2.36
C GLN A 311 12.84 7.54 -2.53
N TYR A 312 13.34 6.84 -1.51
CA TYR A 312 14.61 6.11 -1.61
C TYR A 312 14.62 5.14 -2.77
N PHE A 313 13.61 4.25 -2.84
CA PHE A 313 13.53 3.26 -3.90
C PHE A 313 13.50 3.91 -5.29
N ARG A 314 12.74 5.01 -5.46
CA ARG A 314 12.70 5.79 -6.72
C ARG A 314 14.03 6.44 -7.09
N ASN A 315 14.81 6.86 -6.10
CA ASN A 315 16.12 7.47 -6.33
C ASN A 315 17.16 6.42 -6.75
N CYS A 316 17.13 5.23 -6.16
CA CYS A 316 18.01 4.12 -6.55
C CYS A 316 17.80 3.72 -8.02
N GLN A 317 16.56 3.72 -8.52
CA GLN A 317 16.25 3.39 -9.93
C GLN A 317 16.80 4.38 -10.97
N LYS A 318 17.31 5.55 -10.57
CA LYS A 318 17.88 6.55 -11.50
C LYS A 318 19.40 6.44 -11.62
N LYS A 319 20.07 5.73 -10.73
CA LYS A 319 21.53 5.62 -10.70
C LYS A 319 21.98 4.50 -11.63
N ALA A 320 23.12 4.69 -12.29
CA ALA A 320 23.72 3.69 -13.16
C ALA A 320 24.45 2.61 -12.34
N ASP A 321 24.48 1.38 -12.88
CA ASP A 321 24.93 0.09 -12.30
C ASP A 321 26.43 0.01 -11.88
N SER A 322 26.96 0.95 -11.10
CA SER A 322 28.37 0.90 -10.69
C SER A 322 28.64 0.18 -9.36
N GLU A 323 27.65 0.01 -8.47
CA GLU A 323 27.82 -0.70 -7.19
C GLU A 323 26.53 -1.46 -6.83
N ALA A 324 26.68 -2.64 -6.20
CA ALA A 324 25.54 -3.46 -5.77
C ALA A 324 24.73 -2.73 -4.70
N ASN A 325 23.58 -2.16 -5.09
CA ASN A 325 22.74 -1.42 -4.17
C ASN A 325 21.94 -2.39 -3.27
N PRO A 326 21.56 -1.98 -2.05
CA PRO A 326 20.65 -2.75 -1.21
C PRO A 326 19.35 -3.16 -1.93
N THR A 327 18.87 -2.33 -2.86
CA THR A 327 17.68 -2.60 -3.67
C THR A 327 17.88 -3.74 -4.66
N ASP A 328 19.10 -3.95 -5.16
CA ASP A 328 19.42 -5.00 -6.13
C ASP A 328 19.46 -6.34 -5.41
N LEU A 329 20.07 -6.40 -4.22
CA LEU A 329 20.04 -7.57 -3.34
C LEU A 329 18.60 -7.94 -2.94
N LEU A 330 17.75 -6.95 -2.67
CA LEU A 330 16.32 -7.17 -2.41
C LEU A 330 15.63 -7.76 -3.63
N ARG A 331 15.94 -7.25 -4.82
CA ARG A 331 15.36 -7.71 -6.09
C ARG A 331 15.76 -9.16 -6.40
N GLU A 332 17.02 -9.51 -6.20
CA GLU A 332 17.53 -10.88 -6.35
C GLU A 332 16.79 -11.86 -5.41
N GLU A 333 16.65 -11.52 -4.13
CA GLU A 333 15.93 -12.34 -3.15
C GLU A 333 14.43 -12.49 -3.50
N LEU A 334 13.78 -11.40 -3.95
CA LEU A 334 12.37 -11.46 -4.40
C LEU A 334 12.21 -12.31 -5.67
N LEU A 335 13.16 -12.20 -6.60
CA LEU A 335 13.21 -12.99 -7.81
C LEU A 335 13.40 -14.48 -7.50
N GLU A 336 14.27 -14.84 -6.56
CA GLU A 336 14.45 -16.22 -6.11
C GLU A 336 13.16 -16.79 -5.50
N ARG A 337 12.48 -16.01 -4.66
CA ARG A 337 11.17 -16.41 -4.11
C ARG A 337 10.11 -16.58 -5.20
N LEU A 338 10.13 -15.73 -6.21
CA LEU A 338 9.23 -15.84 -7.37
C LEU A 338 9.53 -17.12 -8.17
N LYS A 339 10.80 -17.42 -8.45
CA LYS A 339 11.24 -18.66 -9.11
C LYS A 339 10.77 -19.88 -8.34
N ASN A 340 10.95 -19.89 -7.02
CA ASN A 340 10.50 -20.99 -6.17
C ASN A 340 8.98 -21.22 -6.28
N LEU A 341 8.17 -20.16 -6.23
CA LEU A 341 6.71 -20.29 -6.39
C LEU A 341 6.30 -20.78 -7.77
N VAL A 342 6.99 -20.31 -8.82
CA VAL A 342 6.74 -20.74 -10.20
C VAL A 342 7.09 -22.21 -10.40
N LEU A 343 8.24 -22.68 -9.89
CA LEU A 343 8.63 -24.09 -9.95
C LEU A 343 7.56 -25.00 -9.33
N PHE A 344 7.06 -24.64 -8.13
CA PHE A 344 5.95 -25.36 -7.50
C PHE A 344 4.68 -25.39 -8.36
N SER A 345 4.38 -24.30 -9.09
CA SER A 345 3.23 -24.24 -9.98
C SER A 345 3.38 -25.14 -11.22
N ILE A 346 4.59 -25.33 -11.73
CA ILE A 346 4.87 -26.17 -12.90
C ILE A 346 4.77 -27.65 -12.49
N ASP A 347 5.44 -28.03 -11.40
CA ASP A 347 5.62 -29.43 -11.01
C ASP A 347 4.32 -30.09 -10.51
N HIS A 348 3.43 -29.31 -9.88
CA HIS A 348 2.18 -29.83 -9.32
C HIS A 348 0.94 -29.52 -10.17
N HIS A 349 1.10 -28.84 -11.31
CA HIS A 349 0.03 -28.33 -12.19
C HIS A 349 -1.04 -27.44 -11.52
N ASN A 350 -0.98 -27.24 -10.19
CA ASN A 350 -1.88 -26.42 -9.38
C ASN A 350 -1.10 -25.82 -8.20
N LEU A 351 -1.42 -24.58 -7.82
CA LEU A 351 -0.87 -23.94 -6.62
C LEU A 351 -1.67 -24.35 -5.37
N PRO A 352 -1.09 -25.03 -4.37
CA PRO A 352 -1.81 -25.34 -3.13
C PRO A 352 -2.17 -24.05 -2.36
N ASP A 353 -3.27 -24.06 -1.59
CA ASP A 353 -3.82 -22.87 -0.91
C ASP A 353 -2.79 -22.06 -0.11
N ALA A 354 -1.88 -22.72 0.61
CA ALA A 354 -0.82 -22.04 1.36
C ALA A 354 0.13 -21.23 0.46
N LYS A 355 0.43 -21.75 -0.74
CA LYS A 355 1.27 -21.08 -1.73
C LYS A 355 0.49 -20.00 -2.49
N VAL A 356 -0.82 -20.13 -2.65
CA VAL A 356 -1.69 -19.09 -3.23
C VAL A 356 -1.69 -17.82 -2.38
N VAL A 357 -1.74 -17.95 -1.04
CA VAL A 357 -1.66 -16.79 -0.14
C VAL A 357 -0.28 -16.12 -0.25
N GLN A 358 0.79 -16.91 -0.29
CA GLN A 358 2.16 -16.40 -0.47
C GLN A 358 2.31 -15.67 -1.81
N ALA A 359 1.86 -16.29 -2.90
CA ALA A 359 1.86 -15.70 -4.24
C ALA A 359 1.05 -14.39 -4.27
N SER A 360 -0.14 -14.36 -3.67
CA SER A 360 -0.95 -13.14 -3.55
C SER A 360 -0.21 -12.00 -2.84
N SER A 361 0.48 -12.31 -1.73
CA SER A 361 1.26 -11.32 -0.98
C SER A 361 2.44 -10.79 -1.79
N LEU A 362 3.13 -11.66 -2.52
CA LEU A 362 4.28 -11.30 -3.35
C LEU A 362 3.85 -10.45 -4.55
N LEU A 363 2.76 -10.84 -5.26
CA LEU A 363 2.19 -10.05 -6.36
C LEU A 363 1.80 -8.65 -5.89
N ARG A 364 1.17 -8.55 -4.70
CA ARG A 364 0.82 -7.27 -4.10
C ARG A 364 2.06 -6.43 -3.81
N LEU A 365 3.14 -7.02 -3.31
CA LEU A 365 4.41 -6.33 -3.11
C LEU A 365 5.02 -5.84 -4.43
N TYR A 366 5.05 -6.66 -5.48
CA TYR A 366 5.52 -6.23 -6.81
C TYR A 366 4.69 -5.06 -7.37
N CYS A 367 3.38 -5.07 -7.19
CA CYS A 367 2.51 -3.93 -7.52
C CYS A 367 2.89 -2.67 -6.73
N ALA A 368 3.17 -2.80 -5.43
CA ALA A 368 3.57 -1.68 -4.58
C ALA A 368 4.95 -1.13 -4.99
N LEU A 369 5.93 -1.98 -5.25
CA LEU A 369 7.26 -1.60 -5.71
C LEU A 369 7.20 -0.92 -7.08
N ARG A 370 6.35 -1.41 -7.98
CA ARG A 370 6.15 -0.81 -9.31
C ARG A 370 5.45 0.54 -9.23
N GLY A 371 4.39 0.64 -8.43
CA GLY A 371 3.51 1.80 -8.37
C GLY A 371 4.03 2.93 -7.48
N ILE A 372 4.53 2.60 -6.29
CA ILE A 372 5.04 3.56 -5.30
C ILE A 372 6.56 3.73 -5.45
N GLY A 373 7.29 2.61 -5.53
CA GLY A 373 8.75 2.61 -5.66
C GLY A 373 9.26 2.93 -7.06
N GLY A 374 8.41 2.88 -8.09
CA GLY A 374 8.81 3.15 -9.47
C GLY A 374 9.73 2.09 -10.09
N LEU A 375 9.77 0.88 -9.54
CA LEU A 375 10.55 -0.24 -10.05
C LEU A 375 10.25 -0.49 -11.54
N ARG A 376 11.27 -0.73 -12.37
CA ARG A 376 11.07 -1.22 -13.74
C ARG A 376 11.34 -2.71 -13.78
N PHE A 377 10.36 -3.50 -14.21
CA PHE A 377 10.55 -4.94 -14.30
C PHE A 377 11.55 -5.29 -15.41
N ASN A 378 12.42 -6.26 -15.12
CA ASN A 378 13.32 -6.85 -16.13
C ASN A 378 12.58 -7.99 -16.86
N GLU A 379 13.10 -8.43 -18.01
CA GLU A 379 12.45 -9.47 -18.82
C GLU A 379 12.22 -10.78 -18.04
N GLU A 380 13.18 -11.19 -17.22
CA GLU A 380 13.07 -12.38 -16.37
C GLU A 380 11.92 -12.26 -15.35
N GLU A 381 11.82 -11.12 -14.67
CA GLU A 381 10.72 -10.86 -13.74
C GLU A 381 9.37 -10.82 -14.45
N VAL A 382 9.29 -10.17 -15.62
CA VAL A 382 8.05 -10.11 -16.40
C VAL A 382 7.58 -11.52 -16.75
N ASN A 383 8.48 -12.37 -17.24
CA ASN A 383 8.14 -13.74 -17.64
C ASN A 383 7.68 -14.58 -16.45
N LEU A 384 8.39 -14.51 -15.31
CA LEU A 384 8.04 -15.25 -14.10
C LEU A 384 6.74 -14.72 -13.45
N LEU A 385 6.55 -13.40 -13.40
CA LEU A 385 5.32 -12.79 -12.90
C LEU A 385 4.14 -13.20 -13.75
N LEU A 386 4.26 -13.12 -15.08
CA LEU A 386 3.19 -13.54 -15.98
C LEU A 386 2.90 -15.04 -15.83
N GLN A 387 3.93 -15.87 -15.73
CA GLN A 387 3.76 -17.31 -15.52
C GLN A 387 3.05 -17.63 -14.20
N LEU A 388 3.41 -16.92 -13.11
CA LEU A 388 2.72 -17.06 -11.84
C LEU A 388 1.27 -16.57 -11.93
N LEU A 389 1.02 -15.43 -12.57
CA LEU A 389 -0.33 -14.87 -12.76
C LEU A 389 -1.24 -15.81 -13.54
N THR A 390 -0.71 -16.46 -14.58
CA THR A 390 -1.46 -17.38 -15.45
C THR A 390 -1.54 -18.81 -14.93
N SER A 391 -1.19 -19.04 -13.66
CA SER A 391 -1.35 -20.33 -13.01
C SER A 391 -2.82 -20.63 -12.70
N HIS A 392 -3.11 -21.90 -12.42
CA HIS A 392 -4.45 -22.37 -12.08
C HIS A 392 -4.55 -22.59 -10.55
N PRO A 393 -5.24 -21.71 -9.82
CA PRO A 393 -5.46 -21.89 -8.39
C PRO A 393 -6.64 -22.85 -8.12
N PRO A 394 -6.69 -23.49 -6.94
CA PRO A 394 -7.83 -24.27 -6.49
C PRO A 394 -9.08 -23.38 -6.33
N PRO A 395 -10.29 -23.96 -6.41
CA PRO A 395 -11.56 -23.27 -6.16
C PRO A 395 -11.77 -23.01 -4.67
N SER A 396 -10.90 -22.19 -4.09
CA SER A 396 -10.93 -21.72 -2.71
C SER A 396 -11.09 -20.19 -2.66
N PRO A 397 -11.56 -19.60 -1.56
CA PRO A 397 -11.62 -18.15 -1.40
C PRO A 397 -10.27 -17.46 -1.60
N ALA A 398 -9.17 -18.13 -1.22
CA ALA A 398 -7.81 -17.65 -1.47
C ALA A 398 -7.46 -17.65 -2.96
N GLY A 399 -7.86 -18.70 -3.69
CA GLY A 399 -7.74 -18.80 -5.15
C GLY A 399 -8.51 -17.69 -5.88
N ILE A 400 -9.77 -17.44 -5.50
CA ILE A 400 -10.57 -16.34 -6.08
C ILE A 400 -9.87 -15.00 -5.89
N ARG A 401 -9.38 -14.73 -4.66
CA ARG A 401 -8.65 -13.49 -4.37
C ARG A 401 -7.36 -13.36 -5.18
N PHE A 402 -6.63 -14.46 -5.36
CA PHE A 402 -5.43 -14.50 -6.20
C PHE A 402 -5.75 -14.14 -7.66
N VAL A 403 -6.80 -14.72 -8.24
CA VAL A 403 -7.26 -14.39 -9.60
C VAL A 403 -7.63 -12.91 -9.72
N SER A 404 -8.43 -12.38 -8.79
CA SER A 404 -8.81 -10.97 -8.78
C SER A 404 -7.60 -10.04 -8.69
N LEU A 405 -6.63 -10.37 -7.82
CA LEU A 405 -5.36 -9.64 -7.72
C LEU A 405 -4.58 -9.72 -9.03
N GLY A 406 -4.54 -10.88 -9.67
CA GLY A 406 -3.83 -11.08 -10.92
C GLY A 406 -4.43 -10.28 -12.08
N LEU A 407 -5.76 -10.27 -12.21
CA LEU A 407 -6.46 -9.41 -13.18
C LEU A 407 -6.16 -7.93 -12.96
N CYS A 408 -6.18 -7.46 -11.69
CA CYS A 408 -5.82 -6.09 -11.37
C CYS A 408 -4.35 -5.77 -11.63
N MET A 409 -3.44 -6.72 -11.44
CA MET A 409 -2.02 -6.53 -11.76
C MET A 409 -1.79 -6.39 -13.26
N LEU A 410 -2.46 -7.20 -14.10
CA LEU A 410 -2.42 -7.06 -15.57
C LEU A 410 -2.93 -5.68 -16.02
N LEU A 411 -3.97 -5.16 -15.37
CA LEU A 411 -4.50 -3.82 -15.64
C LEU A 411 -3.57 -2.70 -15.16
N ALA A 412 -2.92 -2.87 -14.01
CA ALA A 412 -2.05 -1.86 -13.41
C ALA A 412 -0.66 -1.81 -14.07
N CYS A 413 -0.14 -2.94 -14.57
CA CYS A 413 1.23 -3.10 -15.03
C CYS A 413 1.27 -3.44 -16.54
N PRO A 414 1.24 -2.45 -17.45
CA PRO A 414 1.25 -2.68 -18.89
C PRO A 414 2.54 -3.34 -19.41
N SER A 415 3.64 -3.24 -18.65
CA SER A 415 4.92 -3.88 -18.99
C SER A 415 4.84 -5.41 -19.02
N LEU A 416 3.80 -6.01 -18.43
CA LEU A 416 3.56 -7.45 -18.49
C LEU A 416 3.01 -7.93 -19.84
N LEU A 417 2.58 -6.99 -20.70
CA LEU A 417 1.91 -7.24 -21.98
C LEU A 417 2.70 -6.58 -23.13
N SER A 418 4.04 -6.55 -23.03
CA SER A 418 4.86 -5.82 -23.98
C SER A 418 5.17 -6.61 -25.25
N THR A 419 5.16 -7.94 -25.18
CA THR A 419 5.40 -8.83 -26.33
C THR A 419 4.12 -9.57 -26.74
N PRO A 420 3.94 -9.93 -28.03
CA PRO A 420 2.74 -10.63 -28.48
C PRO A 420 2.56 -12.01 -27.84
N GLU A 421 3.66 -12.67 -27.44
CA GLU A 421 3.59 -13.95 -26.72
C GLU A 421 3.04 -13.79 -25.30
N GLN A 422 3.48 -12.75 -24.58
CA GLN A 422 2.96 -12.42 -23.25
C GLN A 422 1.48 -12.06 -23.30
N GLU A 423 1.09 -11.26 -24.30
CA GLU A 423 -0.31 -10.90 -24.54
C GLU A 423 -1.16 -12.14 -24.81
N ARG A 424 -0.71 -13.03 -25.70
CA ARG A 424 -1.43 -14.27 -26.00
C ARG A 424 -1.63 -15.11 -24.75
N ARG A 425 -0.60 -15.26 -23.91
CA ARG A 425 -0.69 -16.01 -22.65
C ARG A 425 -1.72 -15.40 -21.69
N ALA A 426 -1.73 -14.07 -21.55
CA ALA A 426 -2.73 -13.38 -20.75
C ALA A 426 -4.15 -13.56 -21.31
N THR A 427 -4.32 -13.45 -22.63
CA THR A 427 -5.62 -13.66 -23.30
C THR A 427 -6.12 -15.09 -23.10
N ASP A 428 -5.28 -16.10 -23.30
CA ASP A 428 -5.62 -17.52 -23.12
C ASP A 428 -6.05 -17.80 -21.67
N TRP A 429 -5.36 -17.21 -20.69
CA TRP A 429 -5.72 -17.34 -19.27
C TRP A 429 -7.04 -16.66 -18.93
N ILE A 430 -7.31 -15.45 -19.43
CA ILE A 430 -8.60 -14.77 -19.22
C ILE A 430 -9.75 -15.55 -19.88
N GLN A 431 -9.52 -16.15 -21.07
CA GLN A 431 -10.50 -17.03 -21.70
C GLN A 431 -10.76 -18.30 -20.89
N TRP A 432 -9.73 -18.87 -20.25
CA TRP A 432 -9.88 -19.98 -19.32
C TRP A 432 -10.73 -19.58 -18.10
N LEU A 433 -10.48 -18.42 -17.49
CA LEU A 433 -11.29 -17.91 -16.38
C LEU A 433 -12.78 -17.79 -16.75
N LEU A 434 -13.08 -17.31 -17.94
CA LEU A 434 -14.46 -17.18 -18.41
C LEU A 434 -15.17 -18.55 -18.52
N ARG A 435 -14.45 -19.61 -18.89
CA ARG A 435 -15.01 -20.97 -18.98
C ARG A 435 -15.24 -21.58 -17.60
N GLU A 436 -14.33 -21.34 -16.68
CA GLU A 436 -14.31 -21.94 -15.34
C GLU A 436 -15.15 -21.18 -14.28
N GLU A 437 -15.74 -20.02 -14.62
CA GLU A 437 -16.54 -19.22 -13.68
C GLU A 437 -17.60 -20.06 -12.94
N SER A 438 -18.30 -20.94 -13.68
CA SER A 438 -19.37 -21.78 -13.13
C SER A 438 -18.87 -22.83 -12.11
N HIS A 439 -17.66 -23.37 -12.32
CA HIS A 439 -17.04 -24.35 -11.44
C HIS A 439 -16.57 -23.70 -10.12
N PHE A 440 -15.98 -22.50 -10.19
CA PHE A 440 -15.57 -21.75 -9.00
C PHE A 440 -16.77 -21.25 -8.18
N GLY A 441 -17.84 -20.79 -8.85
CA GLY A 441 -19.05 -20.29 -8.20
C GLY A 441 -19.85 -21.38 -7.47
N SER A 442 -19.89 -22.60 -8.01
CA SER A 442 -20.62 -23.73 -7.40
C SER A 442 -19.88 -24.36 -6.21
N THR A 443 -18.54 -24.37 -6.24
CA THR A 443 -17.72 -25.05 -5.22
C THR A 443 -17.37 -24.16 -4.03
N SER A 444 -17.22 -22.85 -4.23
CA SER A 444 -16.64 -21.97 -3.21
C SER A 444 -17.66 -21.36 -2.24
N GLY A 445 -18.96 -21.42 -2.52
CA GLY A 445 -20.03 -20.87 -1.65
C GLY A 445 -19.99 -19.35 -1.42
N VAL A 446 -19.09 -18.61 -2.10
CA VAL A 446 -18.96 -17.16 -2.02
C VAL A 446 -19.65 -16.52 -3.23
N ASN A 447 -20.62 -15.65 -2.98
CA ASN A 447 -21.46 -15.00 -3.99
C ASN A 447 -20.74 -13.92 -4.86
N ALA A 448 -19.43 -13.70 -4.67
CA ALA A 448 -18.66 -12.72 -5.44
C ALA A 448 -17.66 -13.45 -6.34
N SER A 449 -18.05 -13.66 -7.59
CA SER A 449 -17.21 -14.35 -8.58
C SER A 449 -16.23 -13.36 -9.23
N PHE A 450 -15.02 -13.81 -9.56
CA PHE A 450 -14.13 -13.06 -10.47
C PHE A 450 -14.77 -12.86 -11.85
N GLY A 451 -15.79 -13.66 -12.21
CA GLY A 451 -16.57 -13.46 -13.43
C GLY A 451 -17.40 -12.18 -13.41
N GLU A 452 -18.04 -11.84 -12.28
CA GLU A 452 -18.69 -10.53 -12.12
C GLU A 452 -17.69 -9.38 -12.29
N MET A 453 -16.48 -9.54 -11.77
CA MET A 453 -15.38 -8.58 -11.93
C MET A 453 -14.93 -8.47 -13.40
N LEU A 454 -14.78 -9.59 -14.12
CA LEU A 454 -14.45 -9.62 -15.55
C LEU A 454 -15.53 -8.91 -16.39
N LEU A 455 -16.80 -9.20 -16.12
CA LEU A 455 -17.93 -8.52 -16.76
C LEU A 455 -17.90 -7.03 -16.45
N LEU A 456 -17.70 -6.63 -15.20
CA LEU A 456 -17.63 -5.23 -14.80
C LEU A 456 -16.50 -4.49 -15.53
N ILE A 457 -15.31 -5.10 -15.62
CA ILE A 457 -14.17 -4.56 -16.37
C ILE A 457 -14.53 -4.40 -17.86
N ALA A 458 -15.12 -5.43 -18.48
CA ALA A 458 -15.52 -5.39 -19.88
C ALA A 458 -16.51 -4.25 -20.16
N ILE A 459 -17.51 -4.12 -19.29
CA ILE A 459 -18.53 -3.08 -19.34
C ILE A 459 -17.92 -1.68 -19.21
N HIS A 460 -16.98 -1.49 -18.29
CA HIS A 460 -16.29 -0.21 -18.15
C HIS A 460 -15.43 0.14 -19.36
N PHE A 461 -14.77 -0.86 -19.97
CA PHE A 461 -14.02 -0.65 -21.21
C PHE A 461 -14.91 -0.24 -22.37
N HIS A 462 -16.07 -0.90 -22.53
CA HIS A 462 -17.08 -0.57 -23.55
C HIS A 462 -17.73 0.81 -23.34
N SER A 463 -17.96 1.20 -22.08
CA SER A 463 -18.47 2.52 -21.71
C SER A 463 -17.41 3.62 -21.65
N ASN A 464 -16.15 3.28 -21.93
CA ASN A 464 -15.00 4.18 -21.87
C ASN A 464 -14.79 4.85 -20.49
N GLN A 465 -15.19 4.18 -19.41
CA GLN A 465 -15.10 4.66 -18.04
C GLN A 465 -13.81 4.21 -17.34
N MET A 466 -12.68 4.80 -17.75
CA MET A 466 -11.36 4.42 -17.22
C MET A 466 -11.18 4.74 -15.72
N SER A 467 -11.88 5.74 -15.20
CA SER A 467 -11.84 6.11 -13.77
C SER A 467 -12.37 4.99 -12.89
N SER A 468 -13.49 4.38 -13.26
CA SER A 468 -14.09 3.27 -12.50
C SER A 468 -13.24 2.01 -12.53
N ILE A 469 -12.54 1.74 -13.65
CA ILE A 469 -11.55 0.64 -13.70
C ILE A 469 -10.40 0.93 -12.75
N THR A 470 -9.92 2.17 -12.75
CA THR A 470 -8.85 2.61 -11.85
C THR A 470 -9.26 2.45 -10.39
N GLU A 471 -10.48 2.86 -10.03
CA GLU A 471 -11.04 2.67 -8.68
C GLU A 471 -11.20 1.20 -8.30
N LEU A 472 -11.69 0.35 -9.22
CA LEU A 472 -11.80 -1.10 -9.01
C LEU A 472 -10.43 -1.73 -8.73
N VAL A 473 -9.42 -1.35 -9.52
CA VAL A 473 -8.04 -1.82 -9.33
C VAL A 473 -7.49 -1.36 -7.98
N PHE A 474 -7.78 -0.13 -7.55
CA PHE A 474 -7.35 0.38 -6.24
C PHE A 474 -8.01 -0.33 -5.08
N SER A 475 -9.32 -0.57 -5.18
CA SER A 475 -10.08 -1.30 -4.17
C SER A 475 -9.54 -2.72 -4.00
N THR A 476 -9.23 -3.39 -5.11
CA THR A 476 -8.77 -4.79 -5.12
C THR A 476 -7.31 -4.94 -4.66
N LEU A 477 -6.40 -4.08 -5.15
CA LEU A 477 -4.99 -4.11 -4.74
C LEU A 477 -4.77 -3.48 -3.35
N GLY A 478 -5.72 -2.68 -2.86
CA GLY A 478 -5.63 -1.92 -1.62
C GLY A 478 -4.52 -0.86 -1.66
N MET A 479 -4.27 -0.26 -2.82
CA MET A 479 -3.26 0.80 -3.02
C MET A 479 -3.61 1.68 -4.22
N ARG A 480 -3.22 2.96 -4.18
CA ARG A 480 -3.45 3.93 -5.27
C ARG A 480 -2.23 4.01 -6.16
N ILE A 481 -2.30 3.40 -7.35
CA ILE A 481 -1.23 3.43 -8.36
C ILE A 481 -1.70 4.30 -9.54
N PRO A 482 -0.95 5.32 -10.00
CA PRO A 482 -1.40 6.11 -11.15
C PRO A 482 -1.41 5.27 -12.44
N ILE A 483 -2.60 4.88 -12.90
CA ILE A 483 -2.82 4.17 -14.17
C ILE A 483 -3.14 5.21 -15.25
N ARG A 484 -2.29 5.35 -16.27
CA ARG A 484 -2.55 6.24 -17.41
C ARG A 484 -3.49 5.56 -18.40
N SER A 485 -4.35 6.33 -19.06
CA SER A 485 -5.29 5.83 -20.08
C SER A 485 -4.60 5.04 -21.21
N ASN A 486 -3.42 5.49 -21.66
CA ASN A 486 -2.64 4.79 -22.69
C ASN A 486 -2.18 3.40 -22.24
N ASN A 487 -1.92 3.22 -20.94
CA ASN A 487 -1.49 1.93 -20.39
C ASN A 487 -2.60 0.87 -20.48
N LEU A 488 -3.86 1.32 -20.46
CA LEU A 488 -5.03 0.44 -20.55
C LEU A 488 -5.45 0.16 -21.99
N ALA A 489 -4.84 0.79 -23.00
CA ALA A 489 -5.27 0.66 -24.39
C ALA A 489 -5.22 -0.79 -24.88
N ARG A 490 -4.14 -1.52 -24.58
CA ARG A 490 -4.00 -2.92 -24.99
C ARG A 490 -4.99 -3.84 -24.29
N MET A 491 -5.12 -3.69 -22.97
CA MET A 491 -6.12 -4.43 -22.19
C MET A 491 -7.54 -4.11 -22.64
N LYS A 492 -7.83 -2.86 -22.98
CA LYS A 492 -9.12 -2.46 -23.57
C LYS A 492 -9.36 -3.22 -24.87
N THR A 493 -8.39 -3.30 -25.78
CA THR A 493 -8.50 -4.07 -27.02
C THR A 493 -8.74 -5.56 -26.75
N ILE A 494 -7.96 -6.18 -25.86
CA ILE A 494 -8.13 -7.61 -25.51
C ILE A 494 -9.56 -7.85 -24.98
N PHE A 495 -10.03 -7.01 -24.05
CA PHE A 495 -11.37 -7.16 -23.49
C PHE A 495 -12.46 -6.87 -24.53
N THR A 496 -12.39 -5.79 -25.31
CA THR A 496 -13.51 -5.39 -26.18
C THR A 496 -13.53 -6.07 -27.54
N GLN A 497 -12.39 -6.54 -28.05
CA GLN A 497 -12.27 -7.09 -29.41
C GLN A 497 -12.01 -8.60 -29.43
N GLU A 498 -11.33 -9.15 -28.42
CA GLU A 498 -10.93 -10.57 -28.44
C GLU A 498 -11.80 -11.43 -27.51
N ILE A 499 -12.01 -10.99 -26.26
CA ILE A 499 -12.66 -11.81 -25.22
C ILE A 499 -14.15 -11.49 -25.08
N PHE A 500 -14.45 -10.22 -24.78
CA PHE A 500 -15.80 -9.71 -24.55
C PHE A 500 -16.19 -8.79 -25.70
N THR A 501 -16.32 -9.37 -26.90
CA THR A 501 -16.87 -8.65 -28.05
C THR A 501 -18.23 -8.04 -27.70
N ASP A 502 -18.58 -6.93 -28.38
CA ASP A 502 -19.89 -6.31 -28.19
C ASP A 502 -21.04 -7.33 -28.24
N GLN A 503 -20.94 -8.34 -29.12
CA GLN A 503 -21.92 -9.41 -29.26
C GLN A 503 -22.05 -10.25 -27.98
N ILE A 504 -20.93 -10.71 -27.42
CA ILE A 504 -20.90 -11.54 -26.20
C ILE A 504 -21.40 -10.75 -25.00
N VAL A 505 -20.93 -9.51 -24.83
CA VAL A 505 -21.37 -8.64 -23.73
C VAL A 505 -22.85 -8.35 -23.82
N THR A 506 -23.37 -8.07 -25.02
CA THR A 506 -24.80 -7.83 -25.24
C THR A 506 -25.64 -9.07 -24.90
N ALA A 507 -25.18 -10.27 -25.29
CA ALA A 507 -25.87 -11.52 -24.97
C ALA A 507 -25.87 -11.83 -23.46
N HIS A 508 -24.77 -11.52 -22.76
CA HIS A 508 -24.68 -11.69 -21.31
C HIS A 508 -25.47 -10.65 -20.52
N ALA A 509 -25.58 -9.42 -21.03
CA ALA A 509 -26.22 -8.31 -20.36
C ALA A 509 -27.67 -8.60 -19.94
N VAL A 510 -28.41 -9.39 -20.73
CA VAL A 510 -29.81 -9.79 -20.41
C VAL A 510 -29.89 -10.75 -19.22
N LYS A 511 -28.84 -11.54 -18.98
CA LYS A 511 -28.77 -12.52 -17.88
C LYS A 511 -28.37 -11.88 -16.54
N VAL A 512 -27.80 -10.68 -16.57
CA VAL A 512 -27.40 -9.94 -15.36
C VAL A 512 -28.65 -9.61 -14.55
N PRO A 513 -28.70 -9.90 -13.23
CA PRO A 513 -29.85 -9.57 -12.41
C PRO A 513 -30.08 -8.05 -12.37
N VAL A 514 -31.35 -7.65 -12.29
CA VAL A 514 -31.71 -6.24 -12.10
C VAL A 514 -31.25 -5.74 -10.73
N THR A 515 -30.87 -4.46 -10.65
CA THR A 515 -30.53 -3.82 -9.38
C THR A 515 -31.80 -3.69 -8.54
N LYS A 516 -31.87 -4.48 -7.46
CA LYS A 516 -32.96 -4.41 -6.47
C LYS A 516 -32.90 -3.07 -5.73
N ASN A 517 -34.06 -2.45 -5.51
CA ASN A 517 -34.20 -1.20 -4.76
C ASN A 517 -33.31 -0.07 -5.29
N LEU A 518 -33.25 0.10 -6.62
CA LEU A 518 -32.45 1.15 -7.24
C LEU A 518 -32.92 2.54 -6.79
N SER A 519 -32.02 3.33 -6.20
CA SER A 519 -32.26 4.71 -5.77
C SER A 519 -31.03 5.59 -6.03
N ARG A 520 -31.17 6.91 -5.95
CA ARG A 520 -30.06 7.87 -6.03
C ARG A 520 -28.96 7.62 -5.00
N ASN A 521 -29.27 6.96 -3.89
CA ASN A 521 -28.32 6.69 -2.81
C ASN A 521 -27.39 5.52 -3.13
N VAL A 522 -27.69 4.74 -4.18
CA VAL A 522 -26.84 3.63 -4.61
C VAL A 522 -25.66 4.20 -5.41
N THR A 523 -24.47 4.19 -4.81
CA THR A 523 -23.23 4.68 -5.43
C THR A 523 -22.54 3.60 -6.24
N GLY A 524 -21.79 4.01 -7.27
CA GLY A 524 -20.98 3.13 -8.11
C GLY A 524 -21.62 2.83 -9.47
N PHE A 525 -20.89 2.09 -10.31
CA PHE A 525 -21.36 1.75 -11.64
C PHE A 525 -22.19 0.46 -11.62
N LEU A 526 -23.50 0.66 -11.66
CA LEU A 526 -24.50 -0.39 -11.62
C LEU A 526 -24.78 -0.99 -13.01
N PRO A 527 -25.32 -2.24 -13.11
CA PRO A 527 -25.75 -2.85 -14.36
C PRO A 527 -26.61 -1.96 -15.24
N VAL A 528 -27.48 -1.14 -14.64
CA VAL A 528 -28.34 -0.17 -15.36
C VAL A 528 -27.55 0.82 -16.24
N HIS A 529 -26.34 1.22 -15.84
CA HIS A 529 -25.49 2.11 -16.64
C HIS A 529 -24.89 1.39 -17.84
N CYS A 530 -24.54 0.10 -17.69
CA CYS A 530 -24.11 -0.74 -18.79
C CYS A 530 -25.21 -0.86 -19.85
N ILE A 531 -26.42 -1.23 -19.41
CA ILE A 531 -27.57 -1.41 -20.29
C ILE A 531 -27.89 -0.10 -21.01
N HIS A 532 -27.86 1.04 -20.31
CA HIS A 532 -28.02 2.35 -20.93
C HIS A 532 -26.99 2.60 -22.04
N GLN A 533 -25.71 2.31 -21.78
CA GLN A 533 -24.64 2.51 -22.77
C GLN A 533 -24.77 1.56 -23.97
N LEU A 534 -25.06 0.28 -23.75
CA LEU A 534 -25.27 -0.72 -24.81
C LEU A 534 -26.52 -0.40 -25.66
N LEU A 535 -27.57 0.12 -25.04
CA LEU A 535 -28.73 0.64 -25.76
C LEU A 535 -28.37 1.89 -26.59
N LYS A 536 -27.55 2.79 -26.03
CA LYS A 536 -27.10 4.01 -26.71
C LYS A 536 -26.24 3.69 -27.94
N SER A 537 -25.40 2.67 -27.87
CA SER A 537 -24.60 2.18 -29.01
C SER A 537 -25.38 1.28 -29.99
N ARG A 538 -26.68 1.07 -29.77
CA ARG A 538 -27.55 0.18 -30.58
C ARG A 538 -27.10 -1.29 -30.60
N ALA A 539 -26.32 -1.74 -29.62
CA ALA A 539 -25.77 -3.10 -29.59
C ALA A 539 -26.87 -4.18 -29.55
N PHE A 540 -27.91 -4.00 -28.73
CA PHE A 540 -29.05 -4.93 -28.65
C PHE A 540 -29.77 -5.10 -29.99
N THR A 541 -29.93 -4.01 -30.75
CA THR A 541 -30.53 -4.06 -32.09
C THR A 541 -29.59 -4.70 -33.11
N LYS A 542 -28.29 -4.38 -33.06
CA LYS A 542 -27.26 -4.91 -33.97
C LYS A 542 -27.12 -6.43 -33.86
N TYR A 543 -27.15 -6.96 -32.64
CA TYR A 543 -26.94 -8.40 -32.36
C TYR A 543 -28.24 -9.18 -32.12
N LYS A 544 -29.39 -8.55 -32.33
CA LYS A 544 -30.72 -9.17 -32.16
C LYS A 544 -30.95 -9.81 -30.78
N VAL A 545 -30.56 -9.10 -29.73
CA VAL A 545 -30.76 -9.55 -28.34
C VAL A 545 -31.93 -8.78 -27.70
N PRO A 546 -33.01 -9.46 -27.25
CA PRO A 546 -34.16 -8.81 -26.63
C PRO A 546 -33.84 -8.35 -25.20
N ILE A 547 -34.13 -7.08 -24.88
CA ILE A 547 -33.85 -6.48 -23.55
C ILE A 547 -35.10 -5.98 -22.80
N LYS A 548 -36.30 -6.09 -23.42
CA LYS A 548 -37.58 -5.61 -22.87
C LYS A 548 -37.81 -6.06 -21.42
N ASP A 549 -37.72 -7.36 -21.17
CA ASP A 549 -38.04 -7.96 -19.86
C ASP A 549 -37.12 -7.46 -18.76
N TRP A 550 -35.84 -7.23 -19.11
CA TRP A 550 -34.86 -6.69 -18.17
C TRP A 550 -35.20 -5.23 -17.80
N ILE A 551 -35.50 -4.38 -18.79
CA ILE A 551 -35.89 -2.99 -18.57
C ILE A 551 -37.16 -2.91 -17.72
N TYR A 552 -38.17 -3.71 -18.04
CA TYR A 552 -39.43 -3.78 -17.29
C TYR A 552 -39.18 -4.19 -15.84
N LYS A 553 -38.41 -5.25 -15.60
CA LYS A 553 -38.05 -5.70 -14.24
C LYS A 553 -37.25 -4.64 -13.48
N GLN A 554 -36.34 -3.91 -14.14
CA GLN A 554 -35.54 -2.85 -13.51
C GLN A 554 -36.42 -1.66 -13.09
N ILE A 555 -37.39 -1.26 -13.91
CA ILE A 555 -38.36 -0.21 -13.58
C ILE A 555 -39.18 -0.63 -12.35
N CYS A 556 -39.62 -1.89 -12.29
CA CYS A 556 -40.37 -2.44 -11.15
C CYS A 556 -39.55 -2.51 -9.85
N CYS A 557 -38.22 -2.59 -9.94
CA CYS A 557 -37.31 -2.67 -8.79
C CYS A 557 -36.74 -1.31 -8.34
N THR A 558 -37.27 -0.20 -8.84
CA THR A 558 -36.79 1.15 -8.50
C THR A 558 -37.60 1.75 -7.34
N ILE A 559 -36.92 2.45 -6.44
CA ILE A 559 -37.50 3.15 -5.27
C ILE A 559 -37.06 4.62 -5.25
N PRO A 560 -37.78 5.51 -4.54
CA PRO A 560 -37.34 6.89 -4.36
C PRO A 560 -36.19 6.98 -3.34
N PRO A 561 -35.29 7.97 -3.41
CA PRO A 561 -35.17 9.01 -4.45
C PRO A 561 -34.70 8.45 -5.81
N LEU A 562 -35.21 9.01 -6.90
CA LEU A 562 -35.03 8.49 -8.25
C LEU A 562 -33.57 8.58 -8.72
N HIS A 563 -33.06 7.47 -9.27
CA HIS A 563 -31.72 7.40 -9.83
C HIS A 563 -31.65 8.16 -11.19
N PRO A 564 -30.65 9.06 -11.39
CA PRO A 564 -30.61 9.97 -12.55
C PRO A 564 -30.46 9.29 -13.93
N VAL A 565 -29.96 8.06 -13.98
CA VAL A 565 -29.82 7.29 -15.23
C VAL A 565 -31.15 6.79 -15.81
N LEU A 566 -32.23 6.73 -15.01
CA LEU A 566 -33.47 6.08 -15.43
C LEU A 566 -34.23 6.83 -16.53
N PRO A 567 -34.45 8.16 -16.47
CA PRO A 567 -35.08 8.86 -17.57
C PRO A 567 -34.30 8.73 -18.89
N PRO A 568 -32.97 8.95 -18.94
CA PRO A 568 -32.18 8.71 -20.16
C PRO A 568 -32.22 7.26 -20.66
N LEU A 569 -32.24 6.27 -19.75
CA LEU A 569 -32.38 4.86 -20.13
C LEU A 569 -33.70 4.62 -20.86
N ILE A 570 -34.81 5.15 -20.34
CA ILE A 570 -36.13 5.03 -20.96
C ILE A 570 -36.15 5.75 -22.31
N GLU A 571 -35.55 6.93 -22.42
CA GLU A 571 -35.43 7.66 -23.69
C GLU A 571 -34.69 6.87 -24.76
N VAL A 572 -33.52 6.33 -24.44
CA VAL A 572 -32.73 5.53 -25.39
C VAL A 572 -33.46 4.24 -25.74
N TYR A 573 -34.15 3.61 -24.78
CA TYR A 573 -34.95 2.42 -25.04
C TYR A 573 -36.13 2.71 -25.99
N VAL A 574 -36.91 3.77 -25.76
CA VAL A 574 -38.01 4.19 -26.65
C VAL A 574 -37.49 4.47 -28.06
N ASN A 575 -36.37 5.20 -28.18
CA ASN A 575 -35.71 5.43 -29.45
C ASN A 575 -35.28 4.11 -30.10
N SER A 576 -34.76 3.14 -29.34
CA SER A 576 -34.35 1.83 -29.86
C SER A 576 -35.50 1.00 -30.44
N VAL A 577 -36.72 1.20 -29.95
CA VAL A 577 -37.95 0.53 -30.43
C VAL A 577 -38.51 1.21 -31.67
N LEU A 578 -38.49 2.56 -31.71
CA LEU A 578 -39.19 3.34 -32.74
C LEU A 578 -38.33 3.79 -33.91
N THR A 579 -37.05 4.06 -33.68
CA THR A 579 -36.15 4.61 -34.71
C THR A 579 -35.23 3.52 -35.25
N PRO A 580 -35.20 3.29 -36.58
CA PRO A 580 -34.37 2.25 -37.18
C PRO A 580 -32.88 2.59 -37.09
N SER A 581 -32.04 1.55 -37.02
CA SER A 581 -30.58 1.71 -36.85
C SER A 581 -29.87 2.20 -38.12
N SER A 582 -30.43 1.98 -39.30
CA SER A 582 -29.90 2.44 -40.59
C SER A 582 -31.04 2.80 -41.56
N LYS A 583 -30.75 3.68 -42.53
CA LYS A 583 -31.66 3.97 -43.64
C LYS A 583 -31.80 2.71 -44.50
N GLY A 584 -32.78 1.86 -44.19
CA GLY A 584 -33.10 0.65 -44.96
C GLY A 584 -33.36 -0.62 -44.16
N SER A 585 -32.99 -0.69 -42.86
CA SER A 585 -33.33 -1.86 -42.03
C SER A 585 -34.70 -1.70 -41.37
N VAL A 586 -35.66 -2.57 -41.72
CA VAL A 586 -37.03 -2.53 -41.17
C VAL A 586 -37.11 -3.14 -39.75
N ASP A 587 -36.15 -3.98 -39.36
CA ASP A 587 -36.21 -4.74 -38.11
C ASP A 587 -35.66 -3.95 -36.90
N THR A 588 -36.47 -3.83 -35.85
CA THR A 588 -35.97 -3.57 -34.48
C THR A 588 -36.22 -4.81 -33.66
N THR A 589 -35.18 -5.29 -32.99
CA THR A 589 -35.28 -6.42 -32.08
C THR A 589 -36.02 -6.07 -30.79
N ASN A 590 -35.97 -4.80 -30.39
CA ASN A 590 -36.61 -4.35 -29.16
C ASN A 590 -38.11 -4.15 -29.40
N GLU A 591 -38.91 -4.81 -28.57
CA GLU A 591 -40.36 -4.69 -28.56
C GLU A 591 -40.82 -3.61 -27.58
N PRO A 592 -41.96 -2.94 -27.83
CA PRO A 592 -42.61 -2.10 -26.83
C PRO A 592 -43.16 -2.94 -25.66
N ILE A 593 -43.24 -2.32 -24.48
CA ILE A 593 -43.87 -2.93 -23.30
C ILE A 593 -45.37 -3.14 -23.59
N THR A 594 -45.93 -4.25 -23.12
CA THR A 594 -47.33 -4.61 -23.41
C THR A 594 -48.33 -3.82 -22.54
N GLU A 595 -49.58 -3.70 -23.02
CA GLU A 595 -50.63 -3.04 -22.22
C GLU A 595 -50.91 -3.83 -20.94
N GLU A 596 -50.85 -5.16 -21.00
CA GLU A 596 -51.04 -6.06 -19.86
C GLU A 596 -49.93 -5.90 -18.81
N GLU A 597 -48.66 -5.84 -19.22
CA GLU A 597 -47.54 -5.58 -18.32
C GLU A 597 -47.66 -4.22 -17.63
N ILE A 598 -48.06 -3.18 -18.37
CA ILE A 598 -48.24 -1.85 -17.78
C ILE A 598 -49.43 -1.86 -16.81
N LEU A 599 -50.57 -2.44 -17.19
CA LEU A 599 -51.73 -2.59 -16.32
C LEU A 599 -51.44 -3.45 -15.09
N ALA A 600 -50.53 -4.42 -15.14
CA ALA A 600 -50.16 -5.22 -13.96
C ALA A 600 -49.58 -4.34 -12.84
N VAL A 601 -48.79 -3.31 -13.19
CA VAL A 601 -48.23 -2.36 -12.20
C VAL A 601 -49.31 -1.42 -11.66
N PHE A 602 -50.29 -1.03 -12.48
CA PHE A 602 -51.39 -0.12 -12.11
C PHE A 602 -52.57 -0.82 -11.42
N SER A 603 -52.83 -2.10 -11.69
CA SER A 603 -53.93 -2.89 -11.12
C SER A 603 -53.70 -3.29 -9.66
N GLN A 604 -52.44 -3.23 -9.22
CA GLN A 604 -52.07 -3.38 -7.82
C GLN A 604 -52.17 -2.05 -7.03
N SER A 605 -52.58 -0.94 -7.68
CA SER A 605 -52.92 0.32 -7.03
C SER A 605 -54.39 0.31 -6.57
N VAL A 606 -54.70 1.01 -5.49
CA VAL A 606 -55.97 1.03 -4.74
C VAL A 606 -57.22 1.35 -5.59
N PHE A 607 -57.07 1.72 -6.86
CA PHE A 607 -58.11 2.31 -7.72
C PHE A 607 -58.81 1.36 -8.70
N MET A 608 -58.42 0.09 -8.81
CA MET A 608 -59.13 -0.89 -9.66
C MET A 608 -60.08 -1.77 -8.82
N PRO A 609 -61.38 -1.90 -9.17
CA PRO A 609 -62.31 -2.76 -8.44
C PRO A 609 -61.84 -4.22 -8.53
N GLN A 610 -61.61 -4.85 -7.38
CA GLN A 610 -61.17 -6.25 -7.29
C GLN A 610 -62.25 -7.18 -7.84
N GLY A 611 -62.03 -7.68 -9.07
CA GLY A 611 -62.73 -8.85 -9.59
C GLY A 611 -61.95 -10.12 -9.22
N ASN A 612 -62.53 -10.91 -8.32
CA ASN A 612 -62.18 -12.29 -7.93
C ASN A 612 -60.74 -12.61 -7.50
N GLN A 613 -60.61 -12.83 -6.19
CA GLN A 613 -59.46 -13.41 -5.51
C GLN A 613 -59.20 -14.84 -5.97
N HIS A 614 -58.11 -15.06 -6.71
CA HIS A 614 -57.37 -16.32 -6.66
C HIS A 614 -55.94 -16.06 -6.20
N LYS A 615 -55.56 -16.79 -5.16
CA LYS A 615 -54.27 -16.79 -4.46
C LYS A 615 -53.10 -16.90 -5.44
N VAL A 616 -52.20 -15.93 -5.40
CA VAL A 616 -50.79 -16.11 -5.78
C VAL A 616 -49.94 -15.47 -4.68
N GLU A 617 -48.98 -16.26 -4.21
CA GLU A 617 -48.06 -16.00 -3.12
C GLU A 617 -47.12 -14.79 -3.38
N GLU A 618 -46.84 -14.02 -2.33
CA GLU A 618 -45.69 -13.11 -2.13
C GLU A 618 -45.27 -12.14 -3.28
N ALA A 619 -46.20 -11.41 -3.90
CA ALA A 619 -45.86 -10.31 -4.82
C ALA A 619 -45.88 -8.93 -4.12
N LYS A 620 -44.70 -8.29 -4.03
CA LYS A 620 -44.49 -6.92 -3.50
C LYS A 620 -45.46 -5.90 -4.12
N SER A 621 -46.06 -5.04 -3.28
CA SER A 621 -46.84 -3.87 -3.69
C SER A 621 -46.09 -3.02 -4.73
N SER A 622 -46.68 -2.74 -5.89
CA SER A 622 -46.07 -1.88 -6.91
C SER A 622 -45.79 -0.47 -6.36
N SER A 623 -44.57 0.02 -6.55
CA SER A 623 -44.16 1.33 -6.02
C SER A 623 -44.70 2.46 -6.90
N LEU A 624 -45.05 3.61 -6.28
CA LEU A 624 -45.40 4.85 -6.99
C LEU A 624 -44.33 5.23 -8.03
N THR A 625 -43.06 4.96 -7.74
CA THR A 625 -41.93 5.21 -8.64
C THR A 625 -42.05 4.42 -9.94
N SER A 626 -42.39 3.13 -9.89
CA SER A 626 -42.60 2.31 -11.08
C SER A 626 -43.79 2.80 -11.91
N GLN A 627 -44.87 3.24 -11.26
CA GLN A 627 -46.04 3.81 -11.91
C GLN A 627 -45.69 5.11 -12.66
N LEU A 628 -44.92 6.01 -12.04
CA LEU A 628 -44.47 7.25 -12.65
C LEU A 628 -43.51 7.03 -13.82
N LEU A 629 -42.58 6.07 -13.70
CA LEU A 629 -41.64 5.73 -14.78
C LEU A 629 -42.35 5.09 -15.99
N LEU A 630 -43.37 4.25 -15.76
CA LEU A 630 -44.17 3.67 -16.84
C LEU A 630 -45.09 4.72 -17.50
N LEU A 631 -45.63 5.65 -16.73
CA LEU A 631 -46.36 6.81 -17.29
C LEU A 631 -45.44 7.66 -18.17
N TYR A 632 -44.23 7.96 -17.68
CA TYR A 632 -43.21 8.65 -18.47
C TYR A 632 -42.86 7.92 -19.76
N TYR A 633 -42.62 6.60 -19.69
CA TYR A 633 -42.38 5.76 -20.87
C TYR A 633 -43.53 5.85 -21.89
N LEU A 634 -44.79 5.75 -21.44
CA LEU A 634 -45.96 5.82 -22.31
C LEU A 634 -46.07 7.15 -23.04
N LEU A 635 -45.98 8.26 -22.30
CA LEU A 635 -46.08 9.60 -22.88
C LEU A 635 -44.92 9.88 -23.83
N LEU A 636 -43.71 9.46 -23.46
CA LEU A 636 -42.54 9.62 -24.30
C LEU A 636 -42.61 8.75 -25.58
N TYR A 637 -43.16 7.55 -25.48
CA TYR A 637 -43.38 6.67 -26.64
C TYR A 637 -44.35 7.30 -27.64
N GLU A 638 -45.47 7.83 -27.16
CA GLU A 638 -46.45 8.55 -27.99
C GLU A 638 -45.82 9.78 -28.66
N ASP A 639 -45.08 10.59 -27.91
CA ASP A 639 -44.37 11.78 -28.41
C ASP A 639 -43.36 11.44 -29.51
N THR A 640 -42.53 10.42 -29.26
CA THR A 640 -41.49 9.97 -30.20
C THR A 640 -42.10 9.33 -31.43
N ARG A 641 -43.22 8.60 -31.30
CA ARG A 641 -43.94 8.00 -32.42
C ARG A 641 -44.54 9.08 -33.33
N LEU A 642 -45.19 10.07 -32.74
CA LEU A 642 -45.80 11.18 -33.49
C LEU A 642 -44.72 12.02 -34.21
N SER A 643 -43.60 12.30 -33.53
CA SER A 643 -42.47 13.03 -34.11
C SER A 643 -41.84 12.29 -35.30
N ASN A 644 -41.77 10.96 -35.26
CA ASN A 644 -41.17 10.13 -36.32
C ASN A 644 -42.18 9.54 -37.31
N MET A 645 -43.45 9.96 -37.25
CA MET A 645 -44.54 9.35 -38.03
C MET A 645 -44.28 9.35 -39.54
N LYS A 646 -43.68 10.41 -40.07
CA LYS A 646 -43.33 10.52 -41.51
C LYS A 646 -42.37 9.41 -41.94
N THR A 647 -41.38 9.10 -41.12
CA THR A 647 -40.38 8.05 -41.37
C THR A 647 -40.97 6.66 -41.20
N ILE A 648 -41.87 6.48 -40.24
CA ILE A 648 -42.57 5.21 -39.99
C ILE A 648 -43.50 4.86 -41.16
N LEU A 649 -44.26 5.83 -41.66
CA LEU A 649 -45.15 5.65 -42.81
C LEU A 649 -44.35 5.36 -44.09
N ALA A 650 -43.22 6.05 -44.30
CA ALA A 650 -42.34 5.82 -45.43
C ALA A 650 -41.63 4.45 -45.42
N SER A 651 -41.61 3.75 -44.28
CA SER A 651 -40.99 2.42 -44.11
C SER A 651 -42.01 1.28 -43.99
N GLU A 652 -43.30 1.54 -44.22
CA GLU A 652 -44.43 0.58 -44.10
C GLU A 652 -44.45 -0.21 -42.78
N ARG A 653 -43.89 0.39 -41.73
CA ARG A 653 -43.62 -0.33 -40.49
C ARG A 653 -44.84 -0.31 -39.57
N LYS A 654 -45.30 -1.50 -39.14
CA LYS A 654 -46.35 -1.62 -38.13
C LYS A 654 -45.79 -1.34 -36.72
N VAL A 655 -45.94 -0.10 -36.28
CA VAL A 655 -45.59 0.32 -34.91
C VAL A 655 -46.82 0.18 -34.01
N LYS A 656 -46.62 -0.28 -32.78
CA LYS A 656 -47.70 -0.45 -31.81
C LYS A 656 -48.34 0.91 -31.46
N ARG A 657 -49.66 0.94 -31.47
CA ARG A 657 -50.46 2.06 -30.96
C ARG A 657 -51.19 1.61 -29.71
N TYR A 658 -50.97 2.32 -28.61
CA TYR A 658 -51.68 2.05 -27.37
C TYR A 658 -53.15 2.42 -27.52
N SER A 659 -54.04 1.57 -27.02
CA SER A 659 -55.48 1.78 -27.17
C SER A 659 -55.95 2.96 -26.29
N PRO A 660 -56.89 3.79 -26.79
CA PRO A 660 -57.42 4.91 -25.99
C PRO A 660 -58.18 4.42 -24.75
N GLN A 661 -58.76 3.22 -24.83
CA GLN A 661 -59.43 2.55 -23.69
C GLN A 661 -58.43 2.14 -22.60
N PHE A 662 -57.20 1.80 -22.96
CA PHE A 662 -56.13 1.50 -22.00
C PHE A 662 -55.65 2.77 -21.31
N ILE A 663 -55.38 3.85 -22.06
CA ILE A 663 -54.92 5.13 -21.49
C ILE A 663 -55.94 5.69 -20.49
N ALA A 664 -57.24 5.57 -20.79
CA ALA A 664 -58.32 6.00 -19.90
C ALA A 664 -58.35 5.28 -18.54
N LYS A 665 -57.75 4.09 -18.44
CA LYS A 665 -57.66 3.32 -17.17
C LYS A 665 -56.50 3.78 -16.28
N ILE A 666 -55.59 4.62 -16.78
CA ILE A 666 -54.43 5.07 -16.02
C ILE A 666 -54.80 6.38 -15.29
N PRO A 667 -54.64 6.45 -13.95
CA PRO A 667 -54.96 7.66 -13.18
C PRO A 667 -53.87 8.72 -13.32
N VAL A 668 -53.71 9.28 -14.52
CA VAL A 668 -52.64 10.23 -14.89
C VAL A 668 -52.60 11.43 -13.95
N PHE A 669 -53.76 12.04 -13.67
CA PHE A 669 -53.86 13.24 -12.83
C PHE A 669 -53.34 13.01 -11.39
N HIS A 670 -53.78 11.91 -10.76
CA HIS A 670 -53.38 11.56 -9.40
C HIS A 670 -51.87 11.29 -9.29
N LEU A 671 -51.28 10.61 -10.28
CA LEU A 671 -49.85 10.32 -10.30
C LEU A 671 -49.02 11.62 -10.38
N ILE A 672 -49.47 12.57 -11.20
CA ILE A 672 -48.80 13.88 -11.35
C ILE A 672 -48.91 14.69 -10.05
N GLN A 673 -50.08 14.73 -9.43
CA GLN A 673 -50.31 15.42 -8.16
C GLN A 673 -49.42 14.84 -7.04
N GLN A 674 -49.27 13.52 -6.98
CA GLN A 674 -48.37 12.88 -6.01
C GLN A 674 -46.89 13.16 -6.33
N ALA A 675 -46.50 13.14 -7.60
CA ALA A 675 -45.14 13.50 -8.01
C ALA A 675 -44.81 14.98 -7.73
N GLN A 676 -45.81 15.87 -7.75
CA GLN A 676 -45.68 17.27 -7.37
C GLN A 676 -45.46 17.44 -5.86
N LYS A 677 -46.20 16.69 -5.02
CA LYS A 677 -46.02 16.70 -3.56
C LYS A 677 -44.61 16.21 -3.17
N ASP A 678 -44.09 15.20 -3.86
CA ASP A 678 -42.79 14.57 -3.57
C ASP A 678 -41.66 15.01 -4.53
N GLN A 679 -41.63 16.29 -4.92
CA GLN A 679 -40.75 16.80 -5.98
C GLN A 679 -39.25 16.56 -5.75
N GLN A 680 -38.79 16.56 -4.49
CA GLN A 680 -37.39 16.26 -4.14
C GLN A 680 -37.01 14.81 -4.44
N GLN A 681 -37.94 13.86 -4.28
CA GLN A 681 -37.69 12.44 -4.49
C GLN A 681 -37.67 12.06 -5.98
N PHE A 682 -38.41 12.79 -6.83
CA PHE A 682 -38.52 12.55 -8.27
C PHE A 682 -37.83 13.62 -9.12
N ALA A 683 -36.85 14.31 -8.53
CA ALA A 683 -36.07 15.35 -9.21
C ALA A 683 -35.44 14.81 -10.51
N GLY A 684 -35.79 15.43 -11.64
CA GLY A 684 -35.37 15.03 -12.99
C GLY A 684 -36.43 14.29 -13.81
N LEU A 685 -37.50 13.76 -13.19
CA LEU A 685 -38.62 13.10 -13.89
C LEU A 685 -39.84 14.01 -14.02
N PHE A 686 -40.17 14.77 -12.98
CA PHE A 686 -41.39 15.60 -12.93
C PHE A 686 -41.47 16.62 -14.07
N SER A 687 -40.39 17.37 -14.32
CA SER A 687 -40.37 18.39 -15.38
C SER A 687 -40.57 17.80 -16.80
N PRO A 688 -39.84 16.75 -17.22
CA PRO A 688 -40.11 16.06 -18.48
C PRO A 688 -41.53 15.51 -18.57
N LEU A 689 -42.04 14.95 -17.47
CA LEU A 689 -43.38 14.36 -17.42
C LEU A 689 -44.48 15.42 -17.58
N LEU A 690 -44.36 16.56 -16.88
CA LEU A 690 -45.27 17.69 -17.00
C LEU A 690 -45.26 18.27 -18.42
N ARG A 691 -44.07 18.40 -19.02
CA ARG A 691 -43.93 18.85 -20.42
C ARG A 691 -44.69 17.94 -21.37
N LEU A 692 -44.50 16.62 -21.27
CA LEU A 692 -45.20 15.64 -22.10
C LEU A 692 -46.72 15.63 -21.84
N LEU A 693 -47.14 15.88 -20.60
CA LEU A 693 -48.56 15.99 -20.27
C LEU A 693 -49.19 17.22 -20.92
N THR A 694 -48.54 18.37 -20.84
CA THR A 694 -49.03 19.62 -21.45
C THR A 694 -49.17 19.53 -22.96
N THR A 695 -48.31 18.75 -23.63
CA THR A 695 -48.37 18.58 -25.09
C THR A 695 -49.43 17.57 -25.52
N HIS A 696 -49.56 16.43 -24.84
CA HIS A 696 -50.47 15.34 -25.25
C HIS A 696 -51.86 15.40 -24.62
N TYR A 697 -51.99 15.95 -23.42
CA TYR A 697 -53.24 16.03 -22.65
C TYR A 697 -53.49 17.43 -22.07
N PRO A 698 -53.59 18.48 -22.91
CA PRO A 698 -53.79 19.86 -22.44
C PRO A 698 -55.06 20.03 -21.61
N HIS A 699 -56.09 19.21 -21.85
CA HIS A 699 -57.34 19.20 -21.09
C HIS A 699 -57.18 18.76 -19.63
N LEU A 700 -56.11 18.02 -19.29
CA LEU A 700 -55.79 17.65 -17.91
C LEU A 700 -54.99 18.74 -17.18
N CYS A 701 -54.44 19.71 -17.91
CA CYS A 701 -53.65 20.83 -17.38
C CYS A 701 -54.46 22.13 -17.23
N LEU A 702 -55.79 22.02 -17.14
CA LEU A 702 -56.65 23.17 -16.89
C LEU A 702 -56.39 23.70 -15.47
N VAL A 703 -56.04 25.00 -15.39
CA VAL A 703 -55.65 25.68 -14.14
C VAL A 703 -56.69 25.50 -13.03
N GLN A 704 -57.98 25.52 -13.39
CA GLN A 704 -59.10 25.34 -12.46
C GLN A 704 -59.09 23.98 -11.75
N SER A 705 -58.64 22.92 -12.42
CA SER A 705 -58.59 21.58 -11.83
C SER A 705 -57.43 21.38 -10.85
N TRP A 706 -56.39 22.22 -10.96
CA TRP A 706 -55.18 22.17 -10.12
C TRP A 706 -55.27 23.13 -8.93
N LEU A 707 -56.09 24.18 -9.02
CA LEU A 707 -56.31 25.18 -7.96
C LEU A 707 -57.13 24.65 -6.76
N ASN A 708 -58.00 23.66 -6.97
CA ASN A 708 -58.90 23.14 -5.92
C ASN A 708 -58.18 22.49 -4.72
N ASP A 709 -56.87 22.20 -4.82
CA ASP A 709 -56.08 21.67 -3.71
C ASP A 709 -55.51 22.76 -2.77
N GLU A 710 -55.44 24.03 -3.19
CA GLU A 710 -54.86 25.10 -2.36
C GLU A 710 -55.82 25.60 -1.26
N GLU A 711 -57.14 25.41 -1.43
CA GLU A 711 -58.16 25.88 -0.47
C GLU A 711 -58.23 25.03 0.83
N GLY A 712 -57.60 23.85 0.87
CA GLY A 712 -57.59 22.98 2.05
C GLY A 712 -56.60 23.38 3.15
N THR A 713 -55.60 24.21 2.83
CA THR A 713 -54.55 24.62 3.77
C THR A 713 -54.92 25.82 4.66
N ASP A 714 -55.92 26.62 4.27
CA ASP A 714 -56.33 27.82 5.03
C ASP A 714 -57.24 27.52 6.24
N LEU A 715 -57.81 26.31 6.33
CA LEU A 715 -58.65 25.91 7.47
C LEU A 715 -57.83 25.44 8.69
N VAL A 716 -56.56 25.06 8.51
CA VAL A 716 -55.68 24.60 9.61
C VAL A 716 -54.97 25.77 10.31
N LEU A 717 -54.77 26.90 9.63
CA LEU A 717 -54.13 28.09 10.20
C LEU A 717 -55.03 28.89 11.15
N ARG A 718 -56.35 28.66 11.16
CA ARG A 718 -57.30 29.38 12.05
C ARG A 718 -57.29 28.93 13.51
N ASN A 719 -56.65 27.79 13.85
CA ASN A 719 -56.63 27.26 15.22
C ASN A 719 -55.26 27.36 15.93
N SER A 720 -54.28 28.04 15.35
CA SER A 720 -52.99 28.27 16.01
C SER A 720 -52.95 29.70 16.57
N ARG A 721 -53.24 29.88 17.86
CA ARG A 721 -52.89 31.10 18.59
C ARG A 721 -51.37 31.26 18.58
N VAL A 722 -50.85 32.00 17.60
CA VAL A 722 -49.51 32.60 17.67
C VAL A 722 -49.73 34.09 17.90
N THR A 723 -49.37 34.55 19.09
CA THR A 723 -49.28 35.97 19.43
C THR A 723 -48.28 36.66 18.51
N LEU A 724 -48.76 37.52 17.63
CA LEU A 724 -47.94 38.48 16.90
C LEU A 724 -47.28 39.43 17.91
N ARG A 725 -45.95 39.34 18.09
CA ARG A 725 -45.19 40.48 18.62
C ARG A 725 -45.23 41.57 17.54
N GLY A 726 -45.71 42.75 17.93
CA GLY A 726 -45.89 43.89 17.04
C GLY A 726 -44.60 44.30 16.33
N TRP A 727 -44.78 44.79 15.10
CA TRP A 727 -43.76 45.52 14.34
C TRP A 727 -43.31 46.76 15.14
N PRO A 728 -42.00 47.12 15.16
CA PRO A 728 -41.58 48.38 15.73
C PRO A 728 -41.99 49.53 14.80
N GLU A 729 -42.76 50.49 15.30
CA GLU A 729 -43.22 51.67 14.55
C GLU A 729 -42.12 52.72 14.23
N GLY A 730 -40.85 52.36 14.37
CA GLY A 730 -39.71 53.17 13.92
C GLY A 730 -38.75 52.29 13.15
N GLY A 731 -38.65 52.52 11.83
CA GLY A 731 -37.89 51.67 10.90
C GLY A 731 -36.43 51.40 11.31
N PHE A 732 -35.88 50.31 10.78
CA PHE A 732 -34.55 49.80 11.11
C PHE A 732 -33.44 50.86 10.96
N SER A 733 -32.72 51.13 12.04
CA SER A 733 -31.48 51.92 11.99
C SER A 733 -30.35 51.08 11.39
N LYS A 734 -29.41 51.76 10.72
CA LYS A 734 -28.29 51.18 9.96
C LYS A 734 -27.37 50.25 10.77
N GLU A 735 -27.42 50.30 12.10
CA GLU A 735 -26.62 49.47 13.00
C GLU A 735 -27.19 48.04 13.15
N SER A 736 -28.48 47.83 12.85
CA SER A 736 -29.13 46.51 12.98
C SER A 736 -28.80 45.53 11.83
N LEU A 737 -28.19 46.01 10.74
CA LEU A 737 -27.84 45.19 9.58
C LEU A 737 -26.42 44.58 9.65
N ALA A 738 -25.60 44.96 10.64
CA ALA A 738 -24.21 44.50 10.72
C ALA A 738 -24.01 43.17 11.47
N VAL A 739 -25.05 42.58 12.05
CA VAL A 739 -24.93 41.36 12.88
C VAL A 739 -25.42 40.08 12.16
N CYS A 740 -25.98 40.18 10.96
CA CYS A 740 -26.50 39.01 10.23
C CYS A 740 -25.54 38.37 9.22
N PHE A 741 -24.29 38.83 9.11
CA PHE A 741 -23.26 38.18 8.30
C PHE A 741 -21.97 37.97 9.10
N ILE A 742 -21.90 36.85 9.82
CA ILE A 742 -20.70 36.02 9.99
C ILE A 742 -21.14 34.57 9.80
#